data_AF-A0A8J4TTM2-F1
#
_entry.id   AF-A0A8J4TTM2-F1
#
_cell.length_a   1.000
_cell.length_b   1.000
_cell.length_c   1.000
_cell.angle_alpha   90.00
_cell.angle_beta   90.00
_cell.angle_gamma   90.00
#
_symmetry.space_group_name_H-M   'P 1'
#
loop_
_entity.id
_entity.type
_entity.pdbx_description
1 polymer ?
#
loop_
_entity_poly.entity_id
_entity_poly.type
_entity_poly.pdbx_seq_one_letter_code
_entity_poly.pdbx_strand_id
1 'polypeptide(L)'
;MEPAVCKNRRFLIAALSVIMVSVSYCFLRNSNIPSIAVYFGTKGRYEEVNPQLIDDILFVNHSVVRPPAAGCQAVHLVAVIRHGTRFPTKKNIVRMRRLYELVMAEASGAQQWLSDIKQKWNMWYTEDMDGKLVEKGKDDLRHLAVRLSKSFPTLISEENLRRERVEFISSSKHRCVDSIRAFQEGLQQLWDARDVGFRHYVNDSLMRFFDQCKRFVEDVELNKTALWEVKLFKSSPEMDEVCRRMASRLQIPHTQVTPDLVEGAFFLCSYEFAIKSKNSPWCNLLDELDAQVLEYKNDLKQYWKRGYGYDINRKSSCVLFHDLFRRLDQASNDYRFGEAVTIQLGHGETLLPLLSLMGFFRDETPLTAKNFPFQHSRKFRSGQIVPYAANLLFVLYKCPEGLRLQFFLNEKPLAFPNISEPAPLYETVRNHYSDLLAGCDFQKECLSGAGKTTVGFALEEYLVSHGIPCYSLDGDNIRHGLNKNLGFATVDREENIRRIAEVAKLFADAGLVCITSFISPFTKDRNEARKVHEKSNLKFFEVFVNAPLEVCESRDVKGLYKMARAGEIKGFTGIDSEYEKPDSPELVLKTGELTVNECIHQLVNLLKDEGIVPNGLTEEINELFVPENKIDLALSDANILPRLNITKLDLQWVQVLAEGWATPLKGFMKEREFLQVLHFGSLIDGGAINLSIPIVLPVSTEDKDRLNGCTAFALEYKGRRVAILRNPEFYEHRKEERCARQWGTTCPKHPYIEMVMKSGDWLAGGDLEVLERIKWNDGLDQYRLSPKELKQKFKEIGADVVFAFQLRNPVHNGHALLMQDTRKRLLERGYKKPVLLLHPLGGWTKEDDVPLDWRMKQHAAVLEDGVLDPTSTIVAIFPSPMMYAGPTEVQWHCRARMIAGSNFYIVGRDPAGMPHPETKEDLYDPTHGGKVLSMAPGLTSVEIIPFRVAAYNKVKKAMDFYNKD
;
A
#
# COMPACT_ATOMS: atom_id res chain seq x y z
N MET A 1 -79.60 45.26 28.39
CA MET A 1 -79.60 43.79 28.33
C MET A 1 -78.16 43.34 28.54
N GLU A 2 -77.99 42.62 29.63
CA GLU A 2 -76.82 42.29 30.47
C GLU A 2 -75.72 41.39 29.81
N PRO A 3 -74.55 41.14 30.46
CA PRO A 3 -73.61 42.10 31.08
C PRO A 3 -72.11 41.65 31.12
N ALA A 4 -71.26 42.52 31.72
CA ALA A 4 -70.16 42.28 32.70
C ALA A 4 -68.97 41.32 32.39
N VAL A 5 -67.69 41.70 32.50
CA VAL A 5 -66.88 42.20 33.66
C VAL A 5 -66.53 41.14 34.73
N CYS A 6 -65.22 41.07 35.05
CA CYS A 6 -64.55 40.50 36.25
C CYS A 6 -64.23 38.98 36.21
N LYS A 7 -63.03 38.46 36.58
CA LYS A 7 -62.10 38.84 37.65
C LYS A 7 -60.63 38.50 37.34
N ASN A 8 -59.80 39.38 37.88
CA ASN A 8 -58.36 39.36 38.02
C ASN A 8 -57.93 38.48 39.23
N ARG A 9 -56.90 37.63 39.11
CA ARG A 9 -55.71 37.51 40.01
C ARG A 9 -55.05 36.11 40.05
N ARG A 10 -53.82 36.09 39.49
CA ARG A 10 -52.54 35.64 40.10
C ARG A 10 -52.42 34.21 40.64
N PHE A 11 -51.93 33.34 39.76
CA PHE A 11 -50.99 32.22 39.95
C PHE A 11 -50.57 31.88 38.49
N LEU A 12 -49.35 31.93 37.97
CA LEU A 12 -47.97 31.89 38.43
C LEU A 12 -47.14 32.83 37.51
N ILE A 13 -46.10 33.44 38.06
CA ILE A 13 -44.94 33.91 37.30
C ILE A 13 -44.12 32.66 36.96
N ALA A 14 -44.15 32.22 35.69
CA ALA A 14 -43.13 31.40 34.99
C ALA A 14 -43.75 30.68 33.79
N ALA A 15 -43.89 31.35 32.65
CA ALA A 15 -43.97 30.75 31.29
C ALA A 15 -44.36 31.82 30.26
N LEU A 16 -43.45 32.74 29.92
CA LEU A 16 -43.63 33.68 28.80
C LEU A 16 -42.27 34.06 28.19
N SER A 17 -41.50 33.04 27.79
CA SER A 17 -40.26 33.20 27.00
C SER A 17 -40.01 32.05 26.01
N VAL A 18 -41.06 31.30 25.66
CA VAL A 18 -41.03 30.33 24.55
C VAL A 18 -42.33 30.51 23.78
N ILE A 19 -42.25 31.11 22.58
CA ILE A 19 -43.23 31.22 21.46
C ILE A 19 -42.97 32.60 20.82
N MET A 20 -41.84 32.71 20.12
CA MET A 20 -41.55 33.78 19.16
C MET A 20 -40.41 33.32 18.25
N VAL A 21 -40.61 32.22 17.51
CA VAL A 21 -40.03 31.94 16.18
C VAL A 21 -40.81 30.77 15.57
N SER A 22 -42.07 30.97 15.17
CA SER A 22 -42.81 29.91 14.48
C SER A 22 -43.94 30.42 13.58
N VAL A 23 -43.79 31.57 12.92
CA VAL A 23 -44.55 31.93 11.72
C VAL A 23 -43.77 32.97 10.92
N SER A 24 -43.19 32.57 9.79
CA SER A 24 -42.98 33.35 8.54
C SER A 24 -41.75 32.82 7.79
N TYR A 25 -41.91 31.68 7.13
CA TYR A 25 -41.21 31.35 5.89
C TYR A 25 -42.06 30.35 5.11
N CYS A 26 -43.17 30.84 4.55
CA CYS A 26 -43.76 30.22 3.36
C CYS A 26 -42.77 30.45 2.22
N PHE A 27 -41.76 29.58 2.08
CA PHE A 27 -40.96 29.52 0.87
C PHE A 27 -41.83 28.95 -0.26
N LEU A 28 -41.88 29.67 -1.39
CA LEU A 28 -42.24 29.10 -2.68
C LEU A 28 -41.43 27.81 -2.88
N ARG A 29 -42.08 26.64 -2.86
CA ARG A 29 -41.41 25.36 -3.17
C ARG A 29 -40.91 25.44 -4.61
N ASN A 30 -39.59 25.51 -4.79
CA ASN A 30 -38.96 25.38 -6.09
C ASN A 30 -39.36 24.01 -6.67
N SER A 31 -40.13 24.00 -7.76
CA SER A 31 -40.74 22.78 -8.34
C SER A 31 -39.72 21.73 -8.78
N ASN A 32 -38.44 22.11 -8.88
CA ASN A 32 -37.33 21.27 -9.32
C ASN A 32 -36.63 20.49 -8.19
N ILE A 33 -36.95 20.74 -6.92
CA ILE A 33 -36.36 20.00 -5.79
C ILE A 33 -37.34 18.90 -5.33
N PRO A 34 -36.94 17.62 -5.36
CA PRO A 34 -37.76 16.53 -4.82
C PRO A 34 -38.08 16.75 -3.34
N SER A 35 -39.33 16.48 -2.93
CA SER A 35 -39.73 16.56 -1.51
C SER A 35 -38.91 15.65 -0.59
N ILE A 36 -38.33 14.58 -1.15
CA ILE A 36 -37.54 13.58 -0.43
C ILE A 36 -36.03 13.87 -0.45
N ALA A 37 -35.57 15.00 -1.01
CA ALA A 37 -34.14 15.28 -1.23
C ALA A 37 -33.30 15.28 0.05
N VAL A 38 -33.87 15.73 1.18
CA VAL A 38 -33.20 15.77 2.49
C VAL A 38 -32.83 14.38 3.02
N TYR A 39 -33.44 13.32 2.48
CA TYR A 39 -33.26 11.93 2.92
C TYR A 39 -32.27 11.14 2.04
N PHE A 40 -31.63 11.76 1.04
CA PHE A 40 -30.71 11.07 0.10
C PHE A 40 -29.39 10.57 0.72
N GLY A 41 -29.20 10.75 2.03
CA GLY A 41 -28.03 10.26 2.75
C GLY A 41 -26.73 10.79 2.09
N THR A 42 -25.74 9.90 1.98
CA THR A 42 -24.44 10.25 1.36
C THR A 42 -24.51 10.61 -0.14
N LYS A 43 -25.68 10.55 -0.77
CA LYS A 43 -25.95 10.91 -2.17
C LYS A 43 -26.64 12.26 -2.33
N GLY A 44 -26.91 12.97 -1.22
CA GLY A 44 -27.42 14.34 -1.25
C GLY A 44 -26.41 15.32 -1.83
N ARG A 45 -26.94 16.42 -2.39
CA ARG A 45 -26.16 17.57 -2.80
C ARG A 45 -25.69 18.36 -1.58
N TYR A 46 -24.63 19.12 -1.74
CA TYR A 46 -24.07 19.92 -0.66
C TYR A 46 -25.01 21.07 -0.25
N GLU A 47 -25.77 21.61 -1.20
CA GLU A 47 -26.75 22.67 -1.01
C GLU A 47 -27.88 22.26 -0.04
N GLU A 48 -28.17 20.97 0.11
CA GLU A 48 -29.21 20.50 1.05
C GLU A 48 -28.75 20.60 2.52
N VAL A 49 -27.45 20.55 2.79
CA VAL A 49 -26.90 20.76 4.14
C VAL A 49 -26.54 22.22 4.40
N ASN A 50 -26.39 23.02 3.34
CA ASN A 50 -26.21 24.46 3.39
C ASN A 50 -27.21 25.19 2.46
N PRO A 51 -28.49 25.34 2.86
CA PRO A 51 -29.56 25.83 1.99
C PRO A 51 -29.36 27.23 1.41
N GLN A 52 -28.52 28.06 2.04
CA GLN A 52 -28.19 29.40 1.52
C GLN A 52 -27.51 29.34 0.14
N LEU A 53 -26.88 28.20 -0.17
CA LEU A 53 -26.24 27.94 -1.46
C LEU A 53 -27.22 27.68 -2.60
N ILE A 54 -28.51 27.46 -2.29
CA ILE A 54 -29.56 27.28 -3.31
C ILE A 54 -29.81 28.59 -4.04
N ASP A 55 -29.82 29.70 -3.31
CA ASP A 55 -30.07 31.04 -3.86
C ASP A 55 -28.77 31.73 -4.32
N ASP A 56 -27.66 31.52 -3.59
CA ASP A 56 -26.32 32.02 -3.96
C ASP A 56 -25.25 30.95 -3.67
N ILE A 57 -24.80 30.25 -4.71
CA ILE A 57 -23.84 29.14 -4.62
C ILE A 57 -22.45 29.55 -4.09
N LEU A 58 -22.15 30.86 -4.09
CA LEU A 58 -20.90 31.44 -3.57
C LEU A 58 -21.12 32.20 -2.25
N PHE A 59 -22.29 32.07 -1.63
CA PHE A 59 -22.63 32.72 -0.38
C PHE A 59 -21.66 32.33 0.74
N VAL A 60 -21.18 33.33 1.48
CA VAL A 60 -20.34 33.13 2.68
C VAL A 60 -21.00 33.83 3.86
N ASN A 61 -21.29 33.06 4.90
CA ASN A 61 -21.83 33.63 6.13
C ASN A 61 -20.72 34.28 6.97
N HIS A 62 -20.37 35.53 6.66
CA HIS A 62 -19.32 36.27 7.39
C HIS A 62 -19.59 36.43 8.90
N SER A 63 -20.82 36.25 9.39
CA SER A 63 -21.08 36.26 10.84
C SER A 63 -20.58 34.99 11.54
N VAL A 64 -20.48 33.89 10.79
CA VAL A 64 -20.16 32.55 11.29
C VAL A 64 -18.67 32.22 11.13
N VAL A 65 -18.01 32.80 10.13
CA VAL A 65 -16.57 32.65 9.86
C VAL A 65 -15.74 33.77 10.55
N ARG A 66 -16.35 34.57 11.42
CA ARG A 66 -15.63 35.60 12.17
C ARG A 66 -14.66 34.97 13.16
N PRO A 67 -13.51 35.60 13.44
CA PRO A 67 -12.62 35.19 14.51
C PRO A 67 -13.37 35.12 15.85
N PRO A 68 -12.98 34.20 16.75
CA PRO A 68 -13.73 33.92 17.97
C PRO A 68 -13.78 35.07 18.98
N ALA A 69 -12.83 36.01 18.92
CA ALA A 69 -12.82 37.23 19.72
C ALA A 69 -12.14 38.38 18.97
N ALA A 70 -12.32 39.62 19.46
CA ALA A 70 -11.62 40.78 18.96
C ALA A 70 -10.10 40.62 19.14
N GLY A 71 -9.32 40.87 18.07
CA GLY A 71 -7.87 40.67 18.07
C GLY A 71 -7.40 39.24 17.73
N CYS A 72 -8.32 38.32 17.43
CA CYS A 72 -7.98 36.99 16.90
C CYS A 72 -7.74 37.03 15.39
N GLN A 73 -6.71 36.34 14.91
CA GLN A 73 -6.41 36.18 13.48
C GLN A 73 -6.25 34.69 13.12
N ALA A 74 -6.86 34.26 12.02
CA ALA A 74 -6.66 32.90 11.50
C ALA A 74 -5.21 32.75 11.00
N VAL A 75 -4.50 31.75 11.50
CA VAL A 75 -3.07 31.53 11.23
C VAL A 75 -2.77 30.19 10.54
N HIS A 76 -3.66 29.20 10.65
CA HIS A 76 -3.51 27.91 9.98
C HIS A 76 -4.88 27.26 9.71
N LEU A 77 -5.01 26.51 8.61
CA LEU A 77 -6.22 25.79 8.23
C LEU A 77 -5.87 24.38 7.72
N VAL A 78 -6.47 23.35 8.31
CA VAL A 78 -6.48 21.99 7.72
C VAL A 78 -7.90 21.68 7.28
N ALA A 79 -8.07 21.31 6.01
CA ALA A 79 -9.35 20.94 5.42
C ALA A 79 -9.35 19.48 4.94
N VAL A 80 -10.24 18.65 5.48
CA VAL A 80 -10.50 17.29 5.00
C VAL A 80 -11.82 17.27 4.25
N ILE A 81 -11.76 17.08 2.94
CA ILE A 81 -12.88 17.29 2.02
C ILE A 81 -13.22 15.98 1.31
N ARG A 82 -14.51 15.67 1.23
CA ARG A 82 -15.03 14.57 0.41
C ARG A 82 -15.11 15.01 -1.05
N HIS A 83 -14.80 14.11 -1.98
CA HIS A 83 -15.00 14.36 -3.40
C HIS A 83 -16.43 14.84 -3.76
N GLY A 84 -16.53 15.52 -4.91
CA GLY A 84 -17.78 16.09 -5.40
C GLY A 84 -18.76 15.05 -5.95
N THR A 85 -19.87 15.54 -6.48
CA THR A 85 -20.91 14.72 -7.10
C THR A 85 -20.33 13.80 -8.19
N ARG A 86 -20.78 12.54 -8.22
CA ARG A 86 -20.28 11.53 -9.15
C ARG A 86 -21.39 10.66 -9.73
N PHE A 87 -21.09 10.03 -10.87
CA PHE A 87 -21.92 8.98 -11.42
C PHE A 87 -22.03 7.79 -10.46
N PRO A 88 -23.12 6.99 -10.52
CA PRO A 88 -23.26 5.76 -9.75
C PRO A 88 -22.13 4.75 -10.02
N THR A 89 -21.88 3.85 -9.06
CA THR A 89 -20.95 2.74 -9.26
C THR A 89 -21.58 1.65 -10.13
N LYS A 90 -20.78 0.84 -10.82
CA LYS A 90 -21.24 -0.30 -11.66
C LYS A 90 -22.32 -1.15 -10.97
N LYS A 91 -22.08 -1.55 -9.71
CA LYS A 91 -23.05 -2.31 -8.89
C LYS A 91 -24.41 -1.63 -8.75
N ASN A 92 -24.43 -0.30 -8.62
CA ASN A 92 -25.66 0.46 -8.49
C ASN A 92 -26.34 0.63 -9.86
N ILE A 93 -25.58 0.79 -10.94
CA ILE A 93 -26.12 0.87 -12.31
C ILE A 93 -26.87 -0.41 -12.67
N VAL A 94 -26.29 -1.58 -12.37
CA VAL A 94 -26.96 -2.88 -12.58
C VAL A 94 -28.26 -2.96 -11.79
N ARG A 95 -28.28 -2.52 -10.53
CA ARG A 95 -29.49 -2.51 -9.70
C ARG A 95 -30.57 -1.59 -10.25
N MET A 96 -30.20 -0.36 -10.65
CA MET A 96 -31.14 0.59 -11.26
C MET A 96 -31.68 0.06 -12.59
N ARG A 97 -30.86 -0.65 -13.37
CA ARG A 97 -31.25 -1.25 -14.66
C ARG A 97 -32.32 -2.32 -14.50
N ARG A 98 -32.18 -3.20 -13.50
CA ARG A 98 -33.21 -4.21 -13.19
C ARG A 98 -34.55 -3.57 -12.86
N LEU A 99 -34.56 -2.47 -12.10
CA LEU A 99 -35.80 -1.74 -11.83
C LEU A 99 -36.35 -1.11 -13.11
N TYR A 100 -35.51 -0.44 -13.90
CA TYR A 100 -35.93 0.15 -15.16
C TYR A 100 -36.60 -0.86 -16.08
N GLU A 101 -35.97 -2.02 -16.29
CA GLU A 101 -36.49 -3.11 -17.13
C GLU A 101 -37.84 -3.62 -16.61
N LEU A 102 -37.98 -3.83 -15.29
CA LEU A 102 -39.24 -4.22 -14.66
C LEU A 102 -40.36 -3.18 -14.89
N VAL A 103 -40.05 -1.89 -14.71
CA VAL A 103 -41.03 -0.81 -14.90
C VAL A 103 -41.44 -0.69 -16.37
N MET A 104 -40.50 -0.85 -17.30
CA MET A 104 -40.81 -0.81 -18.73
C MET A 104 -41.72 -1.98 -19.14
N ALA A 105 -41.44 -3.19 -18.65
CA ALA A 105 -42.15 -4.41 -19.01
C ALA A 105 -43.53 -4.52 -18.36
N GLU A 106 -43.63 -4.34 -17.04
CA GLU A 106 -44.78 -4.81 -16.26
C GLU A 106 -45.62 -3.67 -15.66
N ALA A 107 -45.05 -2.48 -15.42
CA ALA A 107 -45.79 -1.42 -14.73
C ALA A 107 -46.97 -0.92 -15.57
N SER A 108 -48.14 -0.82 -14.96
CA SER A 108 -49.35 -0.28 -15.60
C SER A 108 -49.92 0.82 -14.71
N GLY A 109 -50.34 1.94 -15.27
CA GLY A 109 -50.82 3.05 -14.45
C GLY A 109 -51.04 4.32 -15.25
N ALA A 110 -52.11 5.05 -14.91
CA ALA A 110 -52.53 6.26 -15.61
C ALA A 110 -51.82 7.54 -15.12
N GLN A 111 -50.84 7.41 -14.22
CA GLN A 111 -50.16 8.56 -13.61
C GLN A 111 -49.17 9.21 -14.60
N GLN A 112 -49.16 10.54 -14.66
CA GLN A 112 -48.33 11.30 -15.61
C GLN A 112 -46.83 10.98 -15.46
N TRP A 113 -46.33 10.86 -14.23
CA TRP A 113 -44.91 10.57 -13.97
C TRP A 113 -44.47 9.20 -14.51
N LEU A 114 -45.36 8.21 -14.52
CA LEU A 114 -45.08 6.88 -15.06
C LEU A 114 -45.04 6.91 -16.59
N SER A 115 -45.95 7.68 -17.20
CA SER A 115 -45.91 7.96 -18.64
C SER A 115 -44.60 8.68 -19.03
N ASP A 116 -44.17 9.66 -18.23
CA ASP A 116 -42.90 10.36 -18.47
C ASP A 116 -41.70 9.42 -18.37
N ILE A 117 -41.70 8.45 -17.43
CA ILE A 117 -40.67 7.40 -17.37
C ILE A 117 -40.68 6.56 -18.66
N LYS A 118 -41.85 6.06 -19.10
CA LYS A 118 -41.93 5.14 -20.23
C LYS A 118 -41.68 5.79 -21.59
N GLN A 119 -42.05 7.07 -21.75
CA GLN A 119 -42.04 7.75 -23.06
C GLN A 119 -40.90 8.75 -23.21
N LYS A 120 -40.46 9.40 -22.12
CA LYS A 120 -39.52 10.54 -22.18
C LYS A 120 -38.20 10.30 -21.48
N TRP A 121 -38.14 9.32 -20.58
CA TRP A 121 -36.92 8.98 -19.86
C TRP A 121 -36.27 7.72 -20.44
N ASN A 122 -34.96 7.73 -20.59
CA ASN A 122 -34.19 6.59 -21.03
C ASN A 122 -33.09 6.24 -20.02
N MET A 123 -32.73 4.96 -19.94
CA MET A 123 -31.61 4.51 -19.09
C MET A 123 -30.28 4.98 -19.66
N TRP A 124 -29.90 6.21 -19.33
CA TRP A 124 -28.68 6.87 -19.81
C TRP A 124 -27.44 6.54 -18.96
N TYR A 125 -27.60 5.83 -17.84
CA TYR A 125 -26.48 5.33 -17.05
C TYR A 125 -25.83 4.10 -17.69
N THR A 126 -24.55 4.22 -18.03
CA THR A 126 -23.74 3.15 -18.62
C THR A 126 -22.66 2.69 -17.64
N GLU A 127 -22.28 1.42 -17.68
CA GLU A 127 -21.37 0.83 -16.69
C GLU A 127 -19.96 1.44 -16.71
N ASP A 128 -19.52 2.04 -17.82
CA ASP A 128 -18.24 2.74 -17.95
C ASP A 128 -18.19 4.08 -17.18
N MET A 129 -19.34 4.57 -16.71
CA MET A 129 -19.42 5.75 -15.84
C MET A 129 -18.94 5.46 -14.41
N ASP A 130 -18.61 4.21 -14.05
CA ASP A 130 -18.33 3.68 -12.71
C ASP A 130 -17.65 4.67 -11.75
N GLY A 131 -18.47 5.37 -10.98
CA GLY A 131 -18.02 6.27 -9.94
C GLY A 131 -17.22 7.50 -10.42
N LYS A 132 -17.20 7.82 -11.72
CA LYS A 132 -16.54 9.00 -12.30
C LYS A 132 -17.17 10.30 -11.83
N LEU A 133 -16.34 11.31 -11.59
CA LEU A 133 -16.80 12.65 -11.19
C LEU A 133 -17.61 13.27 -12.34
N VAL A 134 -18.74 13.89 -12.03
CA VAL A 134 -19.54 14.60 -13.04
C VAL A 134 -19.13 16.07 -13.08
N GLU A 135 -19.53 16.82 -14.11
CA GLU A 135 -19.20 18.24 -14.20
C GLU A 135 -19.75 19.05 -13.01
N LYS A 136 -21.00 18.80 -12.60
CA LYS A 136 -21.56 19.34 -11.34
C LYS A 136 -20.66 19.03 -10.13
N GLY A 137 -20.01 17.86 -10.10
CA GLY A 137 -19.08 17.49 -9.05
C GLY A 137 -17.78 18.27 -9.07
N LYS A 138 -17.30 18.68 -10.26
CA LYS A 138 -16.19 19.64 -10.35
C LYS A 138 -16.64 21.02 -9.87
N ASP A 139 -17.83 21.46 -10.28
CA ASP A 139 -18.40 22.74 -9.83
C ASP A 139 -18.57 22.79 -8.30
N ASP A 140 -18.99 21.68 -7.67
CA ASP A 140 -19.07 21.57 -6.21
C ASP A 140 -17.74 22.01 -5.55
N LEU A 141 -16.60 21.58 -6.10
CA LEU A 141 -15.27 21.88 -5.57
C LEU A 141 -14.73 23.24 -6.03
N ARG A 142 -15.02 23.68 -7.26
CA ARG A 142 -14.69 25.05 -7.71
C ARG A 142 -15.36 26.08 -6.81
N HIS A 143 -16.65 25.91 -6.56
CA HIS A 143 -17.42 26.81 -5.70
C HIS A 143 -16.94 26.73 -4.24
N LEU A 144 -16.66 25.53 -3.73
CA LEU A 144 -16.11 25.39 -2.37
C LEU A 144 -14.76 26.11 -2.24
N ALA A 145 -13.87 25.99 -3.24
CA ALA A 145 -12.60 26.69 -3.24
C ALA A 145 -12.76 28.21 -3.14
N VAL A 146 -13.68 28.78 -3.94
CA VAL A 146 -14.00 30.20 -3.90
C VAL A 146 -14.56 30.62 -2.53
N ARG A 147 -15.50 29.85 -1.97
CA ARG A 147 -16.09 30.16 -0.65
C ARG A 147 -15.06 30.09 0.47
N LEU A 148 -14.16 29.09 0.45
CA LEU A 148 -13.10 28.98 1.46
C LEU A 148 -12.08 30.12 1.32
N SER A 149 -11.73 30.55 0.10
CA SER A 149 -10.88 31.73 -0.11
C SER A 149 -11.54 33.02 0.38
N LYS A 150 -12.84 33.22 0.12
CA LYS A 150 -13.62 34.35 0.66
C LYS A 150 -13.77 34.31 2.19
N SER A 151 -13.84 33.12 2.76
CA SER A 151 -13.98 32.89 4.21
C SER A 151 -12.67 33.16 4.95
N PHE A 152 -11.55 32.71 4.38
CA PHE A 152 -10.22 32.83 4.99
C PHE A 152 -9.22 33.50 4.02
N PRO A 153 -9.45 34.77 3.63
CA PRO A 153 -8.69 35.43 2.57
C PRO A 153 -7.22 35.65 2.91
N THR A 154 -6.86 35.62 4.19
CA THR A 154 -5.46 35.71 4.64
C THR A 154 -4.71 34.38 4.61
N LEU A 155 -5.43 33.26 4.53
CA LEU A 155 -4.85 31.90 4.50
C LEU A 155 -4.90 31.32 3.09
N ILE A 156 -6.10 31.22 2.50
CA ILE A 156 -6.29 30.74 1.13
C ILE A 156 -6.19 31.95 0.21
N SER A 157 -4.95 32.29 -0.13
CA SER A 157 -4.59 33.42 -0.98
C SER A 157 -3.54 33.02 -2.02
N GLU A 158 -3.49 33.78 -3.11
CA GLU A 158 -2.46 33.61 -4.15
C GLU A 158 -1.04 33.80 -3.57
N GLU A 159 -0.86 34.71 -2.62
CA GLU A 159 0.42 34.96 -1.96
C GLU A 159 0.93 33.72 -1.21
N ASN A 160 0.09 33.08 -0.40
CA ASN A 160 0.49 31.87 0.32
C ASN A 160 0.73 30.71 -0.65
N LEU A 161 -0.03 30.61 -1.75
CA LEU A 161 0.21 29.59 -2.76
C LEU A 161 1.58 29.79 -3.45
N ARG A 162 1.91 31.01 -3.88
CA ARG A 162 3.20 31.33 -4.51
C ARG A 162 4.40 31.14 -3.57
N ARG A 163 4.18 31.27 -2.26
CA ARG A 163 5.18 30.98 -1.22
C ARG A 163 5.23 29.50 -0.80
N GLU A 164 4.54 28.61 -1.51
CA GLU A 164 4.47 27.18 -1.20
C GLU A 164 3.94 26.87 0.22
N ARG A 165 3.06 27.74 0.75
CA ARG A 165 2.42 27.59 2.06
C ARG A 165 1.03 26.96 1.98
N VAL A 166 0.62 26.49 0.81
CA VAL A 166 -0.65 25.79 0.58
C VAL A 166 -0.35 24.41 0.02
N GLU A 167 -0.77 23.37 0.72
CA GLU A 167 -0.53 21.98 0.36
C GLU A 167 -1.83 21.30 -0.10
N PHE A 168 -1.72 20.46 -1.13
CA PHE A 168 -2.86 19.73 -1.69
C PHE A 168 -2.59 18.22 -1.71
N ILE A 169 -3.46 17.45 -1.05
CA ILE A 169 -3.40 16.00 -0.94
C ILE A 169 -4.66 15.39 -1.53
N SER A 170 -4.54 14.26 -2.23
CA SER A 170 -5.69 13.48 -2.68
C SER A 170 -5.46 11.98 -2.47
N SER A 171 -6.53 11.19 -2.42
CA SER A 171 -6.43 9.76 -2.72
C SER A 171 -6.22 9.51 -4.22
N SER A 172 -5.79 8.30 -4.57
CA SER A 172 -5.51 7.87 -5.95
C SER A 172 -6.77 7.64 -6.79
N LYS A 173 -7.97 7.65 -6.19
CA LYS A 173 -9.21 7.44 -6.93
C LYS A 173 -9.45 8.62 -7.85
N HIS A 174 -9.75 8.33 -9.13
CA HIS A 174 -9.98 9.33 -10.18
C HIS A 174 -10.91 10.47 -9.73
N ARG A 175 -12.04 10.15 -9.09
CA ARG A 175 -12.98 11.16 -8.57
C ARG A 175 -12.39 12.12 -7.52
N CYS A 176 -11.42 11.69 -6.72
CA CYS A 176 -10.73 12.55 -5.75
C CYS A 176 -9.66 13.40 -6.44
N VAL A 177 -8.89 12.80 -7.35
CA VAL A 177 -7.91 13.51 -8.18
C VAL A 177 -8.58 14.60 -9.02
N ASP A 178 -9.72 14.30 -9.64
CA ASP A 178 -10.49 15.27 -10.42
C ASP A 178 -11.14 16.34 -9.52
N SER A 179 -11.50 15.98 -8.28
CA SER A 179 -12.04 16.93 -7.29
C SER A 179 -10.96 17.92 -6.83
N ILE A 180 -9.74 17.46 -6.56
CA ILE A 180 -8.66 18.37 -6.15
C ILE A 180 -8.24 19.29 -7.29
N ARG A 181 -8.21 18.79 -8.53
CA ARG A 181 -7.99 19.62 -9.72
C ARG A 181 -9.08 20.68 -9.88
N ALA A 182 -10.35 20.31 -9.73
CA ALA A 182 -11.46 21.27 -9.79
C ALA A 182 -11.38 22.32 -8.66
N PHE A 183 -10.96 21.93 -7.45
CA PHE A 183 -10.72 22.89 -6.37
C PHE A 183 -9.61 23.90 -6.74
N GLN A 184 -8.50 23.41 -7.30
CA GLN A 184 -7.40 24.23 -7.79
C GLN A 184 -7.83 25.17 -8.92
N GLU A 185 -8.61 24.67 -9.88
CA GLU A 185 -9.22 25.48 -10.96
C GLU A 185 -10.09 26.61 -10.39
N GLY A 186 -10.88 26.35 -9.33
CA GLY A 186 -11.70 27.37 -8.68
C GLY A 186 -10.87 28.51 -8.08
N LEU A 187 -9.75 28.20 -7.44
CA LEU A 187 -8.80 29.20 -6.93
C LEU A 187 -8.12 29.96 -8.08
N GLN A 188 -7.72 29.24 -9.12
CA GLN A 188 -7.07 29.83 -10.29
C GLN A 188 -7.96 30.86 -10.98
N GLN A 189 -9.24 30.53 -11.15
CA GLN A 189 -10.25 31.43 -11.72
C GLN A 189 -10.51 32.64 -10.83
N LEU A 190 -10.56 32.46 -9.51
CA LEU A 190 -10.79 33.55 -8.57
C LEU A 190 -9.67 34.59 -8.57
N TRP A 191 -8.42 34.15 -8.71
CA TRP A 191 -7.23 35.02 -8.63
C TRP A 191 -6.71 35.50 -9.99
N ASP A 192 -7.31 35.08 -11.11
CA ASP A 192 -6.79 35.27 -12.48
C ASP A 192 -5.30 34.87 -12.63
N ALA A 193 -4.90 33.84 -11.88
CA ALA A 193 -3.51 33.41 -11.73
C ALA A 193 -3.12 32.42 -12.84
N ARG A 194 -2.87 32.92 -14.05
CA ARG A 194 -2.55 32.08 -15.23
C ARG A 194 -1.17 31.41 -15.15
N ASP A 195 -0.25 31.99 -14.38
CA ASP A 195 1.15 31.57 -14.32
C ASP A 195 1.49 30.73 -13.06
N VAL A 196 0.51 30.47 -12.18
CA VAL A 196 0.73 29.74 -10.92
C VAL A 196 0.48 28.24 -11.13
N GLY A 197 1.55 27.45 -11.04
CA GLY A 197 1.49 26.00 -11.17
C GLY A 197 0.96 25.32 -9.90
N PHE A 198 -0.29 24.86 -9.93
CA PHE A 198 -0.84 24.03 -8.85
C PHE A 198 -0.21 22.63 -8.86
N ARG A 199 0.21 22.15 -7.70
CA ARG A 199 0.69 20.78 -7.48
C ARG A 199 -0.14 20.12 -6.39
N HIS A 200 -0.44 18.84 -6.56
CA HIS A 200 -1.01 18.00 -5.50
C HIS A 200 -0.28 16.66 -5.51
N TYR A 201 -0.30 15.96 -4.38
CA TYR A 201 0.24 14.61 -4.29
C TYR A 201 -0.83 13.61 -3.88
N VAL A 202 -0.58 12.35 -4.23
CA VAL A 202 -1.46 11.23 -3.92
C VAL A 202 -0.92 10.51 -2.68
N ASN A 203 -1.74 10.41 -1.63
CA ASN A 203 -1.38 9.70 -0.41
C ASN A 203 -2.52 8.77 0.04
N ASP A 204 -2.51 7.54 -0.46
CA ASP A 204 -3.53 6.54 -0.11
C ASP A 204 -3.40 6.02 1.32
N SER A 205 -2.19 6.00 1.88
CA SER A 205 -2.00 5.60 3.29
C SER A 205 -2.68 6.55 4.25
N LEU A 206 -2.74 7.84 3.90
CA LEU A 206 -3.43 8.85 4.67
C LEU A 206 -4.92 8.97 4.32
N MET A 207 -5.27 8.93 3.03
CA MET A 207 -6.64 9.24 2.58
C MET A 207 -7.52 8.01 2.35
N ARG A 208 -6.93 6.81 2.29
CA ARG A 208 -7.57 5.49 2.16
C ARG A 208 -7.05 4.50 3.20
N PHE A 209 -6.74 4.98 4.42
CA PHE A 209 -6.29 4.17 5.55
C PHE A 209 -7.13 2.90 5.80
N PHE A 210 -8.43 2.96 5.51
CA PHE A 210 -9.38 1.86 5.68
C PHE A 210 -9.11 0.68 4.73
N ASP A 211 -8.49 0.90 3.57
CA ASP A 211 -8.09 -0.19 2.66
C ASP A 211 -6.77 -0.85 3.11
N GLN A 212 -6.00 -0.19 3.98
CA GLN A 212 -4.70 -0.65 4.46
C GLN A 212 -4.76 -1.26 5.87
N CYS A 213 -5.84 -1.01 6.61
CA CYS A 213 -6.04 -1.58 7.94
C CYS A 213 -6.55 -3.02 7.84
N LYS A 214 -5.64 -4.01 7.95
CA LYS A 214 -5.97 -5.45 7.80
C LYS A 214 -7.14 -5.88 8.68
N ARG A 215 -7.09 -5.55 9.98
CA ARG A 215 -8.16 -5.86 10.93
C ARG A 215 -9.52 -5.28 10.52
N PHE A 216 -9.57 -4.07 9.97
CA PHE A 216 -10.82 -3.49 9.46
C PHE A 216 -11.32 -4.24 8.22
N VAL A 217 -10.42 -4.59 7.30
CA VAL A 217 -10.77 -5.35 6.10
C VAL A 217 -11.34 -6.73 6.48
N GLU A 218 -10.70 -7.42 7.41
CA GLU A 218 -11.11 -8.75 7.87
C GLU A 218 -12.40 -8.69 8.70
N ASP A 219 -12.42 -7.88 9.77
CA ASP A 219 -13.51 -7.86 10.75
C ASP A 219 -14.79 -7.20 10.20
N VAL A 220 -14.68 -6.34 9.16
CA VAL A 220 -15.78 -5.48 8.71
C VAL A 220 -16.04 -5.55 7.20
N GLU A 221 -15.03 -5.46 6.33
CA GLU A 221 -15.27 -5.50 4.87
C GLU A 221 -15.62 -6.90 4.36
N LEU A 222 -14.78 -7.88 4.71
CA LEU A 222 -14.91 -9.27 4.25
C LEU A 222 -15.85 -10.07 5.16
N ASN A 223 -16.07 -9.60 6.39
CA ASN A 223 -16.99 -10.22 7.32
C ASN A 223 -18.45 -10.09 6.86
N LYS A 224 -19.04 -11.23 6.49
CA LYS A 224 -20.43 -11.32 6.02
C LYS A 224 -21.46 -10.95 7.10
N THR A 225 -21.10 -10.99 8.39
CA THR A 225 -21.99 -10.62 9.51
C THR A 225 -21.84 -9.18 9.96
N ALA A 226 -20.79 -8.45 9.52
CA ALA A 226 -20.55 -7.08 9.94
C ALA A 226 -21.70 -6.09 9.59
N LEU A 227 -22.52 -6.44 8.60
CA LEU A 227 -23.71 -5.67 8.21
C LEU A 227 -25.01 -6.44 8.52
N TRP A 228 -25.00 -7.27 9.55
CA TRP A 228 -26.17 -8.05 9.96
C TRP A 228 -27.39 -7.18 10.26
N GLU A 229 -27.21 -6.06 10.96
CA GLU A 229 -28.30 -5.11 11.23
C GLU A 229 -28.91 -4.57 9.93
N VAL A 230 -28.12 -4.30 8.89
CA VAL A 230 -28.62 -3.87 7.58
C VAL A 230 -29.43 -4.98 6.91
N LYS A 231 -28.99 -6.24 7.04
CA LYS A 231 -29.71 -7.40 6.49
C LYS A 231 -31.03 -7.61 7.21
N LEU A 232 -31.04 -7.56 8.54
CA LEU A 232 -32.27 -7.63 9.34
C LEU A 232 -33.25 -6.52 8.97
N PHE A 233 -32.76 -5.28 8.83
CA PHE A 233 -33.62 -4.15 8.47
C PHE A 233 -34.24 -4.29 7.08
N LYS A 234 -33.55 -4.93 6.12
CA LYS A 234 -34.14 -5.22 4.79
C LYS A 234 -35.31 -6.20 4.85
N SER A 235 -35.38 -7.04 5.89
CA SER A 235 -36.45 -7.99 6.12
C SER A 235 -37.44 -7.51 7.19
N SER A 236 -37.38 -6.23 7.56
CA SER A 236 -38.26 -5.63 8.56
C SER A 236 -39.66 -5.32 7.98
N PRO A 237 -40.70 -5.25 8.84
CA PRO A 237 -42.03 -4.78 8.43
C PRO A 237 -42.01 -3.40 7.76
N GLU A 238 -41.12 -2.52 8.21
CA GLU A 238 -40.97 -1.17 7.66
C GLU A 238 -40.50 -1.19 6.21
N MET A 239 -39.48 -2.00 5.87
CA MET A 239 -39.01 -2.13 4.49
C MET A 239 -40.02 -2.86 3.59
N ASP A 240 -40.68 -3.89 4.14
CA ASP A 240 -41.74 -4.63 3.45
C ASP A 240 -42.93 -3.72 3.09
N GLU A 241 -43.28 -2.77 3.96
CA GLU A 241 -44.30 -1.76 3.67
C GLU A 241 -43.88 -0.80 2.54
N VAL A 242 -42.60 -0.42 2.47
CA VAL A 242 -42.09 0.36 1.33
C VAL A 242 -42.21 -0.43 0.02
N CYS A 243 -41.89 -1.73 0.04
CA CYS A 243 -42.09 -2.62 -1.11
C CYS A 243 -43.56 -2.67 -1.54
N ARG A 244 -44.51 -2.80 -0.61
CA ARG A 244 -45.95 -2.79 -0.90
C ARG A 244 -46.40 -1.48 -1.53
N ARG A 245 -46.01 -0.34 -0.96
CA ARG A 245 -46.37 0.99 -1.50
C ARG A 245 -45.80 1.21 -2.90
N MET A 246 -44.54 0.84 -3.12
CA MET A 246 -43.92 0.93 -4.43
C MET A 246 -44.61 0.02 -5.47
N ALA A 247 -44.94 -1.23 -5.09
CA ALA A 247 -45.68 -2.16 -5.95
C ALA A 247 -47.07 -1.61 -6.31
N SER A 248 -47.79 -1.04 -5.34
CA SER A 248 -49.09 -0.41 -5.54
C SER A 248 -49.01 0.79 -6.51
N ARG A 249 -48.00 1.66 -6.37
CA ARG A 249 -47.78 2.80 -7.29
C ARG A 249 -47.46 2.37 -8.72
N LEU A 250 -46.79 1.23 -8.89
CA LEU A 250 -46.46 0.64 -10.19
C LEU A 250 -47.57 -0.26 -10.75
N GLN A 251 -48.59 -0.59 -9.95
CA GLN A 251 -49.64 -1.58 -10.21
C GLN A 251 -49.09 -2.94 -10.67
N ILE A 252 -48.05 -3.42 -9.98
CA ILE A 252 -47.45 -4.75 -10.18
C ILE A 252 -47.61 -5.60 -8.92
N PRO A 253 -47.53 -6.94 -9.02
CA PRO A 253 -47.59 -7.82 -7.86
C PRO A 253 -46.47 -7.51 -6.85
N HIS A 254 -46.82 -7.41 -5.57
CA HIS A 254 -45.85 -7.16 -4.48
C HIS A 254 -44.68 -8.16 -4.48
N THR A 255 -44.92 -9.42 -4.87
CA THR A 255 -43.91 -10.48 -4.97
C THR A 255 -42.78 -10.17 -5.96
N GLN A 256 -42.97 -9.22 -6.88
CA GLN A 256 -41.95 -8.80 -7.84
C GLN A 256 -41.08 -7.64 -7.33
N VAL A 257 -41.49 -6.94 -6.26
CA VAL A 257 -40.74 -5.81 -5.68
C VAL A 257 -39.89 -6.30 -4.52
N THR A 258 -38.58 -6.09 -4.61
CA THR A 258 -37.62 -6.44 -3.56
C THR A 258 -37.00 -5.19 -2.94
N PRO A 259 -36.46 -5.26 -1.71
CA PRO A 259 -35.73 -4.14 -1.10
C PRO A 259 -34.58 -3.61 -1.98
N ASP A 260 -33.97 -4.49 -2.78
CA ASP A 260 -32.92 -4.10 -3.72
C ASP A 260 -33.47 -3.30 -4.92
N LEU A 261 -34.71 -3.55 -5.36
CA LEU A 261 -35.38 -2.73 -6.38
C LEU A 261 -35.83 -1.38 -5.81
N VAL A 262 -36.31 -1.34 -4.57
CA VAL A 262 -36.60 -0.09 -3.85
C VAL A 262 -35.35 0.79 -3.75
N GLU A 263 -34.20 0.21 -3.40
CA GLU A 263 -32.91 0.92 -3.45
C GLU A 263 -32.57 1.41 -4.87
N GLY A 264 -32.96 0.67 -5.91
CA GLY A 264 -32.85 1.09 -7.30
C GLY A 264 -33.64 2.37 -7.60
N ALA A 265 -34.89 2.46 -7.11
CA ALA A 265 -35.74 3.64 -7.29
C ALA A 265 -35.12 4.86 -6.57
N PHE A 266 -34.67 4.65 -5.34
CA PHE A 266 -33.98 5.66 -4.55
C PHE A 266 -32.72 6.17 -5.24
N PHE A 267 -31.92 5.29 -5.85
CA PHE A 267 -30.72 5.70 -6.59
C PHE A 267 -31.03 6.42 -7.90
N LEU A 268 -32.04 5.99 -8.67
CA LEU A 268 -32.45 6.70 -9.88
C LEU A 268 -32.85 8.14 -9.57
N CYS A 269 -33.67 8.33 -8.54
CA CYS A 269 -34.06 9.66 -8.07
C CYS A 269 -32.86 10.47 -7.53
N SER A 270 -32.11 9.93 -6.56
CA SER A 270 -31.04 10.69 -5.88
C SER A 270 -29.86 11.04 -6.78
N TYR A 271 -29.37 10.12 -7.62
CA TYR A 271 -28.27 10.43 -8.55
C TYR A 271 -28.71 11.39 -9.64
N GLU A 272 -29.92 11.24 -10.19
CA GLU A 272 -30.36 12.15 -11.24
C GLU A 272 -30.56 13.57 -10.70
N PHE A 273 -31.14 13.71 -9.51
CA PHE A 273 -31.24 15.01 -8.84
C PHE A 273 -29.85 15.59 -8.55
N ALA A 274 -28.93 14.79 -7.99
CA ALA A 274 -27.58 15.28 -7.68
C ALA A 274 -26.81 15.74 -8.92
N ILE A 275 -26.93 15.00 -10.04
CA ILE A 275 -26.18 15.26 -11.27
C ILE A 275 -26.81 16.38 -12.11
N LYS A 276 -28.14 16.35 -12.29
CA LYS A 276 -28.85 17.24 -13.21
C LYS A 276 -29.56 18.41 -12.51
N SER A 277 -29.66 18.41 -11.18
CA SER A 277 -30.47 19.37 -10.41
C SER A 277 -31.92 19.46 -10.89
N LYS A 278 -32.50 18.30 -11.27
CA LYS A 278 -33.88 18.17 -11.74
C LYS A 278 -34.66 17.19 -10.89
N ASN A 279 -35.94 17.48 -10.67
CA ASN A 279 -36.87 16.55 -10.04
C ASN A 279 -37.17 15.40 -11.01
N SER A 280 -36.55 14.25 -10.78
CA SER A 280 -36.70 13.07 -11.63
C SER A 280 -38.10 12.47 -11.47
N PRO A 281 -38.75 11.99 -12.54
CA PRO A 281 -40.03 11.31 -12.40
C PRO A 281 -39.92 10.05 -11.53
N TRP A 282 -38.73 9.43 -11.44
CA TRP A 282 -38.42 8.32 -10.53
C TRP A 282 -38.60 8.66 -9.05
N CYS A 283 -38.54 9.93 -8.67
CA CYS A 283 -38.77 10.38 -7.30
C CYS A 283 -40.21 10.17 -6.83
N ASN A 284 -41.18 10.05 -7.75
CA ASN A 284 -42.59 9.81 -7.41
C ASN A 284 -42.89 8.37 -6.98
N LEU A 285 -41.92 7.45 -7.08
CA LEU A 285 -42.06 6.08 -6.58
C LEU A 285 -42.00 5.99 -5.06
N LEU A 286 -41.44 7.00 -4.41
CA LEU A 286 -41.16 7.04 -2.98
C LEU A 286 -41.76 8.30 -2.39
N ASP A 287 -42.49 8.17 -1.28
CA ASP A 287 -42.91 9.32 -0.49
C ASP A 287 -41.91 9.63 0.65
N GLU A 288 -42.26 10.60 1.49
CA GLU A 288 -41.43 11.01 2.61
C GLU A 288 -41.25 9.90 3.67
N LEU A 289 -42.27 9.07 3.91
CA LEU A 289 -42.16 7.95 4.85
C LEU A 289 -41.23 6.86 4.29
N ASP A 290 -41.35 6.55 3.00
CA ASP A 290 -40.44 5.63 2.32
C ASP A 290 -38.99 6.13 2.37
N ALA A 291 -38.79 7.43 2.14
CA ALA A 291 -37.48 8.04 2.14
C ALA A 291 -36.83 8.04 3.53
N GLN A 292 -37.60 8.22 4.61
CA GLN A 292 -37.10 8.08 5.99
C GLN A 292 -36.63 6.66 6.31
N VAL A 293 -37.35 5.63 5.85
CA VAL A 293 -36.95 4.22 6.01
C VAL A 293 -35.63 3.96 5.26
N LEU A 294 -35.49 4.49 4.05
CA LEU A 294 -34.29 4.32 3.22
C LEU A 294 -33.09 5.12 3.75
N GLU A 295 -33.31 6.32 4.28
CA GLU A 295 -32.31 7.11 5.00
C GLU A 295 -31.77 6.32 6.19
N TYR A 296 -32.67 5.79 7.04
CA TYR A 296 -32.28 5.00 8.21
C TYR A 296 -31.51 3.75 7.82
N LYS A 297 -31.94 3.03 6.78
CA LYS A 297 -31.18 1.88 6.25
C LYS A 297 -29.78 2.26 5.79
N ASN A 298 -29.62 3.42 5.16
CA ASN A 298 -28.31 3.92 4.75
C ASN A 298 -27.48 4.34 5.97
N ASP A 299 -28.07 5.00 6.96
CA ASP A 299 -27.39 5.36 8.20
C ASP A 299 -26.94 4.13 8.97
N LEU A 300 -27.77 3.10 9.08
CA LEU A 300 -27.42 1.81 9.67
C LEU A 300 -26.19 1.21 8.97
N LYS A 301 -26.17 1.26 7.62
CA LYS A 301 -24.99 0.82 6.86
C LYS A 301 -23.76 1.67 7.20
N GLN A 302 -23.86 2.99 7.24
CA GLN A 302 -22.70 3.84 7.53
C GLN A 302 -22.24 3.69 8.99
N TYR A 303 -23.17 3.54 9.94
CA TYR A 303 -22.91 3.35 11.35
C TYR A 303 -22.10 2.07 11.58
N TRP A 304 -22.59 0.95 11.04
CA TRP A 304 -21.95 -0.36 11.21
C TRP A 304 -20.69 -0.55 10.39
N LYS A 305 -20.59 0.11 9.23
CA LYS A 305 -19.44 -0.08 8.33
C LYS A 305 -18.32 0.95 8.48
N ARG A 306 -18.64 2.17 8.96
CA ARG A 306 -17.75 3.34 8.89
C ARG A 306 -17.81 4.24 10.12
N GLY A 307 -18.72 3.97 11.07
CA GLY A 307 -18.90 4.75 12.28
C GLY A 307 -18.78 3.88 13.53
N TYR A 308 -19.70 4.05 14.47
CA TYR A 308 -19.62 3.48 15.81
C TYR A 308 -19.92 1.97 15.95
N GLY A 309 -20.30 1.28 14.88
CA GLY A 309 -20.71 -0.14 15.02
C GLY A 309 -19.59 -1.08 15.47
N TYR A 310 -18.35 -0.84 15.03
CA TYR A 310 -17.17 -1.56 15.49
C TYR A 310 -16.08 -0.58 15.87
N ASP A 311 -15.33 -0.88 16.93
CA ASP A 311 -14.27 0.02 17.41
C ASP A 311 -13.17 0.24 16.36
N ILE A 312 -12.85 -0.81 15.59
CA ILE A 312 -11.87 -0.75 14.49
C ILE A 312 -12.29 0.21 13.37
N ASN A 313 -13.59 0.45 13.16
CA ASN A 313 -14.07 1.38 12.13
C ASN A 313 -13.48 2.77 12.33
N ARG A 314 -13.61 3.31 13.54
CA ARG A 314 -13.11 4.65 13.90
C ARG A 314 -11.59 4.65 14.08
N LYS A 315 -11.02 3.61 14.70
CA LYS A 315 -9.58 3.50 14.95
C LYS A 315 -8.75 3.32 13.68
N SER A 316 -9.34 2.80 12.60
CA SER A 316 -8.66 2.79 11.30
C SER A 316 -8.21 4.20 10.87
N SER A 317 -8.84 5.27 11.36
CA SER A 317 -8.46 6.65 11.07
C SER A 317 -7.36 7.25 11.95
N CYS A 318 -6.73 6.49 12.86
CA CYS A 318 -5.67 7.01 13.73
C CYS A 318 -4.58 7.74 12.93
N VAL A 319 -4.18 7.23 11.76
CA VAL A 319 -3.15 7.86 10.92
C VAL A 319 -3.56 9.27 10.44
N LEU A 320 -4.84 9.46 10.07
CA LEU A 320 -5.36 10.76 9.65
C LEU A 320 -5.55 11.70 10.85
N PHE A 321 -5.97 11.16 11.99
CA PHE A 321 -6.08 11.91 13.23
C PHE A 321 -4.72 12.47 13.69
N HIS A 322 -3.67 11.63 13.66
CA HIS A 322 -2.31 12.07 14.00
C HIS A 322 -1.74 13.06 12.99
N ASP A 323 -1.99 12.86 11.70
CA ASP A 323 -1.58 13.82 10.67
C ASP A 323 -2.17 15.22 10.93
N LEU A 324 -3.46 15.27 11.24
CA LEU A 324 -4.17 16.50 11.58
C LEU A 324 -3.54 17.20 12.78
N PHE A 325 -3.37 16.51 13.91
CA PHE A 325 -2.83 17.13 15.13
C PHE A 325 -1.34 17.45 15.02
N ARG A 326 -0.57 16.67 14.26
CA ARG A 326 0.84 16.99 13.96
C ARG A 326 0.97 18.31 13.20
N ARG A 327 0.08 18.56 12.22
CA ARG A 327 0.05 19.83 11.47
C ARG A 327 -0.36 21.00 12.36
N LEU A 328 -1.37 20.81 13.20
CA LEU A 328 -1.80 21.81 14.18
C LEU A 328 -0.68 22.10 15.21
N ASP A 329 0.03 21.09 15.71
CA ASP A 329 1.17 21.22 16.62
C ASP A 329 2.33 21.99 15.94
N GLN A 330 2.65 21.68 14.68
CA GLN A 330 3.66 22.41 13.91
C GLN A 330 3.28 23.89 13.73
N ALA A 331 2.02 24.16 13.35
CA ALA A 331 1.51 25.52 13.21
C ALA A 331 1.48 26.28 14.54
N SER A 332 1.31 25.58 15.68
CA SER A 332 1.32 26.21 16.99
C SER A 332 2.69 26.77 17.40
N ASN A 333 3.78 26.14 16.90
CA ASN A 333 5.15 26.51 17.21
C ASN A 333 5.73 27.58 16.26
N ASP A 334 5.44 27.50 14.95
CA ASP A 334 5.95 28.47 13.95
C ASP A 334 4.95 28.75 12.81
N TYR A 335 3.91 29.54 13.11
CA TYR A 335 2.91 29.97 12.12
C TYR A 335 3.39 31.07 11.16
N ARG A 336 4.57 31.68 11.38
CA ARG A 336 5.07 32.77 10.50
C ARG A 336 5.75 32.21 9.26
N PHE A 337 6.49 31.12 9.41
CA PHE A 337 7.26 30.51 8.31
C PHE A 337 6.74 29.12 7.90
N GLY A 338 5.85 28.51 8.69
CA GLY A 338 5.24 27.21 8.37
C GLY A 338 4.10 27.25 7.34
N GLU A 339 3.60 26.06 7.00
CA GLU A 339 2.44 25.84 6.14
C GLU A 339 1.20 26.60 6.65
N ALA A 340 0.52 27.33 5.78
CA ALA A 340 -0.68 28.11 6.13
C ALA A 340 -1.97 27.30 5.93
N VAL A 341 -2.02 26.45 4.90
CA VAL A 341 -3.22 25.70 4.53
C VAL A 341 -2.87 24.30 4.03
N THR A 342 -3.55 23.27 4.55
CA THR A 342 -3.57 21.92 3.96
C THR A 342 -4.97 21.60 3.45
N ILE A 343 -5.11 21.20 2.18
CA ILE A 343 -6.36 20.74 1.58
C ILE A 343 -6.24 19.26 1.22
N GLN A 344 -7.05 18.41 1.83
CA GLN A 344 -6.98 16.95 1.70
C GLN A 344 -8.28 16.38 1.10
N LEU A 345 -8.22 15.73 -0.06
CA LEU A 345 -9.38 15.15 -0.76
C LEU A 345 -9.48 13.64 -0.57
N GLY A 346 -10.60 13.20 0.00
CA GLY A 346 -10.89 11.80 0.29
C GLY A 346 -12.32 11.39 -0.05
N HIS A 347 -12.80 10.38 0.67
CA HIS A 347 -14.12 9.77 0.51
C HIS A 347 -15.01 10.04 1.72
N GLY A 348 -16.31 9.73 1.63
CA GLY A 348 -17.16 9.75 2.83
C GLY A 348 -16.65 8.77 3.89
N GLU A 349 -16.06 7.67 3.41
CA GLU A 349 -15.34 6.66 4.16
C GLU A 349 -14.03 7.17 4.80
N THR A 350 -13.52 8.34 4.41
CA THR A 350 -12.38 8.99 5.05
C THR A 350 -12.83 9.87 6.22
N LEU A 351 -13.89 10.68 6.01
CA LEU A 351 -14.36 11.67 6.99
C LEU A 351 -15.11 11.02 8.17
N LEU A 352 -15.97 10.04 7.89
CA LEU A 352 -16.87 9.48 8.91
C LEU A 352 -16.13 8.72 10.02
N PRO A 353 -15.10 7.89 9.73
CA PRO A 353 -14.26 7.31 10.78
C PRO A 353 -13.57 8.34 11.66
N LEU A 354 -13.02 9.41 11.08
CA LEU A 354 -12.33 10.48 11.82
C LEU A 354 -13.28 11.20 12.78
N LEU A 355 -14.46 11.62 12.29
CA LEU A 355 -15.50 12.21 13.12
C LEU A 355 -15.93 11.27 14.26
N SER A 356 -16.06 9.98 13.97
CA SER A 356 -16.46 8.97 14.96
C SER A 356 -15.35 8.69 15.99
N LEU A 357 -14.08 8.78 15.59
CA LEU A 357 -12.92 8.67 16.47
C LEU A 357 -12.87 9.84 17.45
N MET A 358 -13.17 11.05 16.95
CA MET A 358 -13.24 12.28 17.72
C MET A 358 -14.52 12.42 18.58
N GLY A 359 -15.45 11.45 18.49
CA GLY A 359 -16.65 11.39 19.33
C GLY A 359 -17.87 12.17 18.81
N PHE A 360 -17.84 12.69 17.58
CA PHE A 360 -18.96 13.44 17.01
C PHE A 360 -20.14 12.52 16.63
N PHE A 361 -21.36 13.03 16.78
CA PHE A 361 -22.60 12.36 16.36
C PHE A 361 -22.83 10.97 16.99
N ARG A 362 -22.28 10.72 18.19
CA ARG A 362 -22.55 9.47 18.91
C ARG A 362 -23.96 9.48 19.49
N ASP A 363 -24.79 8.53 19.07
CA ASP A 363 -26.10 8.27 19.65
C ASP A 363 -25.97 7.61 21.04
N GLU A 364 -26.94 7.89 21.91
CA GLU A 364 -27.01 7.24 23.23
C GLU A 364 -27.29 5.75 23.11
N THR A 365 -28.20 5.39 22.20
CA THR A 365 -28.50 4.00 21.87
C THR A 365 -27.99 3.68 20.45
N PRO A 366 -27.23 2.59 20.27
CA PRO A 366 -26.75 2.21 18.94
C PRO A 366 -27.89 2.01 17.93
N LEU A 367 -27.64 2.40 16.68
CA LEU A 367 -28.59 2.15 15.59
C LEU A 367 -28.66 0.64 15.32
N THR A 368 -29.87 0.07 15.32
CA THR A 368 -30.15 -1.34 15.03
C THR A 368 -31.34 -1.46 14.08
N ALA A 369 -31.60 -2.64 13.56
CA ALA A 369 -32.75 -2.93 12.73
C ALA A 369 -34.09 -2.74 13.47
N LYS A 370 -34.10 -2.83 14.82
CA LYS A 370 -35.33 -2.88 15.61
C LYS A 370 -35.76 -1.54 16.20
N ASN A 371 -34.88 -0.54 16.21
CA ASN A 371 -35.15 0.73 16.89
C ASN A 371 -35.43 1.90 15.95
N PHE A 372 -35.69 1.66 14.65
CA PHE A 372 -36.13 2.71 13.71
C PHE A 372 -37.28 3.59 14.25
N PRO A 373 -38.38 3.04 14.84
CA PRO A 373 -39.49 3.85 15.35
C PRO A 373 -39.11 4.83 16.49
N PHE A 374 -37.98 4.60 17.15
CA PHE A 374 -37.51 5.42 18.28
C PHE A 374 -36.30 6.28 17.91
N GLN A 375 -35.79 6.20 16.68
CA GLN A 375 -34.55 6.85 16.21
C GLN A 375 -34.81 8.02 15.24
N HIS A 376 -35.98 8.65 15.34
CA HIS A 376 -36.32 9.85 14.56
C HIS A 376 -35.44 11.06 14.94
N SER A 377 -34.93 11.13 16.17
CA SER A 377 -34.08 12.23 16.65
C SER A 377 -32.59 11.86 16.74
N ARG A 378 -32.17 10.79 16.04
CA ARG A 378 -30.77 10.32 16.04
C ARG A 378 -29.80 11.41 15.58
N LYS A 379 -28.62 11.43 16.19
CA LYS A 379 -27.49 12.31 15.86
C LYS A 379 -26.73 11.78 14.65
N PHE A 380 -26.57 10.45 14.50
CA PHE A 380 -25.87 9.87 13.36
C PHE A 380 -26.75 9.84 12.10
N ARG A 381 -26.73 10.96 11.36
CA ARG A 381 -27.41 11.12 10.07
C ARG A 381 -26.40 11.35 8.96
N SER A 382 -26.04 10.31 8.23
CA SER A 382 -24.93 10.34 7.27
C SER A 382 -25.13 11.36 6.13
N GLY A 383 -26.36 11.68 5.77
CA GLY A 383 -26.67 12.70 4.76
C GLY A 383 -26.44 14.14 5.23
N GLN A 384 -26.53 14.40 6.53
CA GLN A 384 -26.21 15.71 7.11
C GLN A 384 -24.72 15.84 7.43
N ILE A 385 -24.07 14.71 7.72
CA ILE A 385 -22.66 14.66 8.11
C ILE A 385 -21.75 14.67 6.88
N VAL A 386 -21.98 13.74 5.94
CA VAL A 386 -21.11 13.54 4.77
C VAL A 386 -21.94 13.46 3.47
N PRO A 387 -22.61 14.52 3.00
CA PRO A 387 -23.09 14.62 1.61
C PRO A 387 -21.93 14.73 0.61
N TYR A 388 -22.19 14.87 -0.70
CA TYR A 388 -21.10 15.21 -1.64
C TYR A 388 -20.46 16.55 -1.28
N ALA A 389 -19.15 16.71 -1.54
CA ALA A 389 -18.37 17.90 -1.18
C ALA A 389 -18.38 18.30 0.31
N ALA A 390 -18.80 17.39 1.20
CA ALA A 390 -18.70 17.58 2.63
C ALA A 390 -17.26 17.92 3.06
N ASN A 391 -17.11 18.80 4.04
CA ASN A 391 -15.80 19.32 4.44
C ASN A 391 -15.71 19.48 5.96
N LEU A 392 -14.53 19.12 6.47
CA LEU A 392 -14.11 19.28 7.86
C LEU A 392 -13.01 20.34 7.87
N LEU A 393 -13.22 21.48 8.54
CA LEU A 393 -12.23 22.55 8.61
C LEU A 393 -11.76 22.73 10.05
N PHE A 394 -10.45 22.68 10.24
CA PHE A 394 -9.79 22.93 11.53
C PHE A 394 -9.00 24.23 11.40
N VAL A 395 -9.50 25.30 12.00
CA VAL A 395 -8.93 26.65 11.89
C VAL A 395 -8.28 27.04 13.19
N LEU A 396 -6.96 27.25 13.16
CA LEU A 396 -6.19 27.75 14.28
C LEU A 396 -6.19 29.28 14.24
N TYR A 397 -6.61 29.91 15.33
CA TYR A 397 -6.61 31.35 15.54
C TYR A 397 -5.56 31.73 16.57
N LYS A 398 -4.79 32.78 16.28
CA LYS A 398 -3.95 33.46 17.24
C LYS A 398 -4.75 34.58 17.90
N CYS A 399 -4.99 34.46 19.19
CA CYS A 399 -5.72 35.43 20.00
C CYS A 399 -4.82 35.99 21.13
N PRO A 400 -5.19 37.11 21.77
CA PRO A 400 -4.44 37.66 22.91
C PRO A 400 -4.27 36.68 24.07
N GLU A 401 -5.25 35.80 24.30
CA GLU A 401 -5.27 34.81 25.38
C GLU A 401 -4.52 33.50 25.04
N GLY A 402 -4.06 33.35 23.79
CA GLY A 402 -3.42 32.12 23.31
C GLY A 402 -3.96 31.63 21.97
N LEU A 403 -3.49 30.46 21.53
CA LEU A 403 -3.99 29.81 20.32
C LEU A 403 -5.32 29.12 20.59
N ARG A 404 -6.30 29.35 19.70
CA ARG A 404 -7.65 28.76 19.79
C ARG A 404 -7.95 27.96 18.52
N LEU A 405 -8.62 26.82 18.67
CA LEU A 405 -8.97 25.95 17.55
C LEU A 405 -10.48 25.95 17.35
N GLN A 406 -10.94 26.30 16.16
CA GLN A 406 -12.34 26.22 15.77
C GLN A 406 -12.56 25.14 14.73
N PHE A 407 -13.55 24.28 14.97
CA PHE A 407 -13.94 23.21 14.07
C PHE A 407 -15.20 23.58 13.28
N PHE A 408 -15.19 23.33 11.97
CA PHE A 408 -16.34 23.50 11.11
C PHE A 408 -16.67 22.18 10.41
N LEU A 409 -17.95 21.83 10.39
CA LEU A 409 -18.50 20.78 9.55
C LEU A 409 -19.40 21.43 8.50
N ASN A 410 -19.11 21.20 7.22
CA ASN A 410 -19.87 21.73 6.09
C ASN A 410 -20.04 23.26 6.21
N GLU A 411 -18.91 23.95 6.41
CA GLU A 411 -18.82 25.42 6.58
C GLU A 411 -19.62 25.99 7.78
N LYS A 412 -20.09 25.14 8.72
CA LYS A 412 -20.78 25.55 9.95
C LYS A 412 -19.97 25.18 11.19
N PRO A 413 -19.80 26.08 12.17
CA PRO A 413 -19.03 25.81 13.37
C PRO A 413 -19.71 24.73 14.18
N LEU A 414 -18.91 23.80 14.69
CA LEU A 414 -19.38 22.70 15.51
C LEU A 414 -18.47 22.57 16.72
N ALA A 415 -19.06 22.65 17.92
CA ALA A 415 -18.32 22.48 19.17
C ALA A 415 -17.78 21.05 19.28
N PHE A 416 -16.56 20.90 19.80
CA PHE A 416 -15.98 19.60 20.10
C PHE A 416 -16.83 18.88 21.16
N PRO A 417 -17.00 17.55 21.08
CA PRO A 417 -17.75 16.80 22.08
C PRO A 417 -17.20 17.05 23.49
N ASN A 418 -18.09 17.27 24.45
CA ASN A 418 -17.74 17.56 25.85
C ASN A 418 -16.90 18.84 26.08
N ILE A 419 -16.82 19.74 25.09
CA ILE A 419 -16.25 21.09 25.23
C ILE A 419 -17.34 22.09 24.83
N SER A 420 -17.80 22.91 25.78
CA SER A 420 -18.91 23.85 25.57
C SER A 420 -18.50 25.10 24.79
N GLU A 421 -17.23 25.48 24.84
CA GLU A 421 -16.72 26.65 24.14
C GLU A 421 -16.65 26.40 22.62
N PRO A 422 -17.18 27.31 21.76
CA PRO A 422 -17.17 27.11 20.30
C PRO A 422 -15.78 27.13 19.64
N ALA A 423 -14.82 27.83 20.24
CA ALA A 423 -13.43 27.94 19.78
C ALA A 423 -12.49 27.91 21.00
N PRO A 424 -12.34 26.73 21.63
CA PRO A 424 -11.53 26.56 22.84
C PRO A 424 -10.04 26.81 22.58
N LEU A 425 -9.28 27.00 23.66
CA LEU A 425 -7.81 26.97 23.59
C LEU A 425 -7.34 25.67 22.95
N TYR A 426 -6.37 25.76 22.03
CA TYR A 426 -5.83 24.61 21.31
C TYR A 426 -5.30 23.55 22.28
N GLU A 427 -4.65 23.98 23.36
CA GLU A 427 -4.16 23.10 24.42
C GLU A 427 -5.29 22.36 25.13
N THR A 428 -6.46 22.98 25.34
CA THR A 428 -7.64 22.29 25.90
C THR A 428 -8.12 21.17 24.98
N VAL A 429 -8.16 21.40 23.66
CA VAL A 429 -8.54 20.35 22.69
C VAL A 429 -7.49 19.24 22.65
N ARG A 430 -6.20 19.60 22.66
CA ARG A 430 -5.10 18.65 22.69
C ARG A 430 -5.14 17.77 23.94
N ASN A 431 -5.40 18.37 25.10
CA ASN A 431 -5.57 17.64 26.36
C ASN A 431 -6.82 16.75 26.35
N HIS A 432 -7.92 17.23 25.78
CA HIS A 432 -9.15 16.46 25.63
C HIS A 432 -8.94 15.17 24.82
N TYR A 433 -8.09 15.21 23.79
CA TYR A 433 -7.75 14.05 22.97
C TYR A 433 -6.39 13.43 23.30
N SER A 434 -5.81 13.73 24.47
CA SER A 434 -4.47 13.26 24.86
C SER A 434 -4.34 11.72 24.81
N ASP A 435 -5.36 11.00 25.27
CA ASP A 435 -5.40 9.53 25.19
C ASP A 435 -5.31 9.00 23.75
N LEU A 436 -5.95 9.68 22.79
CA LEU A 436 -5.87 9.31 21.39
C LEU A 436 -4.51 9.70 20.79
N LEU A 437 -4.00 10.88 21.15
CA LEU A 437 -2.69 11.36 20.70
C LEU A 437 -1.53 10.51 21.22
N ALA A 438 -1.66 9.89 22.39
CA ALA A 438 -0.66 8.99 22.94
C ALA A 438 -0.89 7.52 22.58
N GLY A 439 -2.16 7.10 22.40
CA GLY A 439 -2.53 5.68 22.39
C GLY A 439 -3.14 5.13 21.09
N CYS A 440 -3.63 5.97 20.17
CA CYS A 440 -4.25 5.54 18.91
C CYS A 440 -3.16 5.25 17.87
N ASP A 441 -2.52 4.08 17.89
CA ASP A 441 -1.47 3.76 16.91
C ASP A 441 -2.03 2.92 15.75
N PHE A 442 -1.86 3.38 14.51
CA PHE A 442 -2.43 2.69 13.34
C PHE A 442 -1.89 1.26 13.19
N GLN A 443 -0.60 1.03 13.49
CA GLN A 443 -0.02 -0.31 13.42
C GLN A 443 -0.57 -1.20 14.54
N LYS A 444 -0.61 -0.72 15.78
CA LYS A 444 -1.19 -1.41 16.94
C LYS A 444 -2.68 -1.73 16.76
N GLU A 445 -3.47 -0.80 16.27
CA GLU A 445 -4.91 -0.98 16.13
C GLU A 445 -5.25 -1.90 14.94
N CYS A 446 -4.41 -1.89 13.90
CA CYS A 446 -4.57 -2.71 12.70
C CYS A 446 -3.73 -4.01 12.69
N LEU A 447 -2.90 -4.30 13.71
CA LEU A 447 -2.06 -5.52 13.86
C LEU A 447 -2.16 -6.15 15.28
N SER A 448 -1.93 -7.46 15.43
CA SER A 448 -2.15 -8.24 16.69
C SER A 448 -1.03 -8.14 17.77
N GLY A 449 -1.39 -8.17 19.07
CA GLY A 449 -0.64 -7.51 20.18
C GLY A 449 0.50 -8.22 20.93
N ALA A 450 0.73 -9.51 20.80
CA ALA A 450 1.97 -10.15 21.29
C ALA A 450 2.97 -10.43 20.16
N GLY A 451 2.57 -10.15 18.92
CA GLY A 451 3.27 -10.59 17.72
C GLY A 451 3.02 -12.05 17.34
N LYS A 452 2.40 -12.90 18.19
CA LYS A 452 2.16 -14.33 17.87
C LYS A 452 1.33 -14.52 16.59
N THR A 453 0.16 -13.89 16.52
CA THR A 453 -0.69 -13.92 15.32
C THR A 453 -0.01 -13.23 14.13
N THR A 454 0.70 -12.12 14.36
CA THR A 454 1.40 -11.37 13.30
C THR A 454 2.53 -12.19 12.68
N VAL A 455 3.33 -12.86 13.51
CA VAL A 455 4.40 -13.78 13.09
C VAL A 455 3.81 -15.03 12.47
N GLY A 456 2.72 -15.58 13.03
CA GLY A 456 2.02 -16.74 12.50
C GLY A 456 1.49 -16.51 11.08
N PHE A 457 0.81 -15.38 10.83
CA PHE A 457 0.34 -15.04 9.49
C PHE A 457 1.46 -14.69 8.51
N ALA A 458 2.49 -13.98 8.95
CA ALA A 458 3.63 -13.67 8.09
C ALA A 458 4.43 -14.94 7.73
N LEU A 459 4.52 -15.92 8.65
CA LEU A 459 5.10 -17.23 8.36
C LEU A 459 4.21 -18.04 7.41
N GLU A 460 2.89 -18.03 7.62
CA GLU A 460 1.93 -18.66 6.71
C GLU A 460 2.04 -18.08 5.29
N GLU A 461 2.07 -16.75 5.14
CA GLU A 461 2.27 -16.07 3.87
C GLU A 461 3.60 -16.44 3.21
N TYR A 462 4.68 -16.51 4.00
CA TYR A 462 5.98 -16.98 3.52
C TYR A 462 5.90 -18.41 2.99
N LEU A 463 5.38 -19.35 3.79
CA LEU A 463 5.32 -20.77 3.39
C LEU A 463 4.44 -20.97 2.16
N VAL A 464 3.26 -20.34 2.12
CA VAL A 464 2.34 -20.42 0.96
C VAL A 464 2.97 -19.82 -0.29
N SER A 465 3.62 -18.66 -0.19
CA SER A 465 4.29 -18.03 -1.35
C SER A 465 5.47 -18.85 -1.89
N HIS A 466 6.04 -19.73 -1.07
CA HIS A 466 7.10 -20.67 -1.46
C HIS A 466 6.58 -22.09 -1.76
N GLY A 467 5.26 -22.26 -1.90
CA GLY A 467 4.64 -23.53 -2.30
C GLY A 467 4.61 -24.61 -1.21
N ILE A 468 4.80 -24.23 0.06
CA ILE A 468 4.76 -25.13 1.21
C ILE A 468 3.37 -25.04 1.85
N PRO A 469 2.55 -26.12 1.78
CA PRO A 469 1.23 -26.13 2.40
C PRO A 469 1.32 -26.00 3.92
N CYS A 470 0.60 -25.03 4.47
CA CYS A 470 0.54 -24.80 5.90
C CYS A 470 -0.88 -24.42 6.34
N TYR A 471 -1.14 -24.50 7.64
CA TYR A 471 -2.42 -24.10 8.21
C TYR A 471 -2.24 -23.52 9.61
N SER A 472 -2.75 -22.31 9.83
CA SER A 472 -2.70 -21.64 11.14
C SER A 472 -3.91 -22.00 12.01
N LEU A 473 -3.66 -22.49 13.23
CA LEU A 473 -4.64 -22.65 14.30
C LEU A 473 -4.51 -21.48 15.27
N ASP A 474 -5.59 -20.74 15.47
CA ASP A 474 -5.60 -19.56 16.33
C ASP A 474 -6.92 -19.43 17.13
N GLY A 475 -6.99 -18.36 17.91
CA GLY A 475 -8.16 -18.07 18.71
C GLY A 475 -9.42 -17.79 17.87
N ASP A 476 -9.29 -17.44 16.60
CA ASP A 476 -10.43 -17.02 15.78
C ASP A 476 -11.09 -18.22 15.09
N ASN A 477 -10.32 -19.24 14.71
CA ASN A 477 -10.86 -20.47 14.11
C ASN A 477 -11.19 -21.59 15.11
N ILE A 478 -10.37 -21.80 16.16
CA ILE A 478 -10.61 -22.90 17.12
C ILE A 478 -11.69 -22.55 18.15
N ARG A 479 -11.70 -21.30 18.65
CA ARG A 479 -12.53 -20.92 19.81
C ARG A 479 -14.02 -20.91 19.51
N HIS A 480 -14.41 -20.58 18.28
CA HIS A 480 -15.82 -20.54 17.88
C HIS A 480 -16.31 -21.86 17.28
N GLY A 481 -15.40 -22.77 16.94
CA GLY A 481 -15.69 -24.08 16.37
C GLY A 481 -15.51 -25.20 17.40
N LEU A 482 -14.35 -25.86 17.37
CA LEU A 482 -14.03 -27.04 18.17
C LEU A 482 -14.08 -26.78 19.68
N ASN A 483 -13.65 -25.60 20.11
CA ASN A 483 -13.53 -25.25 21.54
C ASN A 483 -14.62 -24.30 22.04
N LYS A 484 -15.73 -24.16 21.29
CA LYS A 484 -16.85 -23.27 21.67
C LYS A 484 -17.52 -23.62 23.00
N ASN A 485 -17.36 -24.87 23.46
CA ASN A 485 -17.92 -25.36 24.71
C ASN A 485 -17.02 -25.15 25.93
N LEU A 486 -15.81 -24.61 25.74
CA LEU A 486 -14.84 -24.39 26.82
C LEU A 486 -14.92 -22.95 27.33
N GLY A 487 -15.00 -22.79 28.65
CA GLY A 487 -14.97 -21.51 29.35
C GLY A 487 -13.56 -21.04 29.67
N PHE A 488 -13.42 -20.32 30.78
CA PHE A 488 -12.14 -19.73 31.23
C PHE A 488 -11.60 -20.36 32.52
N ALA A 489 -12.25 -21.41 33.04
CA ALA A 489 -11.76 -22.16 34.19
C ALA A 489 -10.44 -22.86 33.85
N THR A 490 -9.59 -23.14 34.84
CA THR A 490 -8.28 -23.79 34.63
C THR A 490 -8.39 -25.10 33.85
N VAL A 491 -9.39 -25.94 34.20
CA VAL A 491 -9.66 -27.21 33.51
C VAL A 491 -10.04 -27.01 32.04
N ASP A 492 -10.84 -25.97 31.75
CA ASP A 492 -11.24 -25.64 30.37
C ASP A 492 -10.06 -25.10 29.55
N ARG A 493 -9.12 -24.39 30.19
CA ARG A 493 -7.91 -23.87 29.55
C ARG A 493 -6.93 -25.01 29.22
N GLU A 494 -6.76 -25.95 30.13
CA GLU A 494 -5.96 -27.17 29.92
C GLU A 494 -6.54 -27.99 28.75
N GLU A 495 -7.85 -28.26 28.78
CA GLU A 495 -8.54 -28.98 27.69
C GLU A 495 -8.48 -28.23 26.35
N ASN A 496 -8.52 -26.90 26.38
CA ASN A 496 -8.38 -26.08 25.18
C ASN A 496 -7.03 -26.33 24.50
N ILE A 497 -5.92 -26.26 25.26
CA ILE A 497 -4.58 -26.51 24.72
C ILE A 497 -4.40 -27.97 24.31
N ARG A 498 -4.92 -28.92 25.09
CA ARG A 498 -4.87 -30.35 24.74
C ARG A 498 -5.55 -30.64 23.39
N ARG A 499 -6.75 -30.09 23.15
CA ARG A 499 -7.45 -30.25 21.85
C ARG A 499 -6.69 -29.63 20.70
N ILE A 500 -6.12 -28.44 20.91
CA ILE A 500 -5.30 -27.76 19.89
C ILE A 500 -4.09 -28.62 19.54
N ALA A 501 -3.42 -29.21 20.54
CA ALA A 501 -2.26 -30.06 20.32
C ALA A 501 -2.59 -31.30 19.49
N GLU A 502 -3.72 -31.97 19.77
CA GLU A 502 -4.16 -33.13 18.97
C GLU A 502 -4.51 -32.75 17.54
N VAL A 503 -5.17 -31.61 17.33
CA VAL A 503 -5.48 -31.12 15.97
C VAL A 503 -4.21 -30.73 15.23
N ALA A 504 -3.27 -30.04 15.87
CA ALA A 504 -2.00 -29.68 15.28
C ALA A 504 -1.21 -30.92 14.84
N LYS A 505 -1.22 -31.97 15.66
CA LYS A 505 -0.66 -33.27 15.33
C LYS A 505 -1.30 -33.86 14.06
N LEU A 506 -2.63 -33.82 13.94
CA LEU A 506 -3.32 -34.35 12.76
C LEU A 506 -2.95 -33.57 11.48
N PHE A 507 -2.78 -32.25 11.57
CA PHE A 507 -2.31 -31.46 10.43
C PHE A 507 -0.86 -31.78 10.04
N ALA A 508 0.02 -31.96 11.04
CA ALA A 508 1.40 -32.36 10.80
C ALA A 508 1.49 -33.77 10.20
N ASP A 509 0.69 -34.72 10.69
CA ASP A 509 0.57 -36.08 10.15
C ASP A 509 0.04 -36.07 8.70
N ALA A 510 -0.85 -35.14 8.37
CA ALA A 510 -1.34 -34.92 7.00
C ALA A 510 -0.30 -34.27 6.05
N GLY A 511 0.89 -33.94 6.54
CA GLY A 511 1.98 -33.36 5.75
C GLY A 511 1.94 -31.84 5.62
N LEU A 512 1.16 -31.13 6.43
CA LEU A 512 1.13 -29.67 6.45
C LEU A 512 2.02 -29.12 7.57
N VAL A 513 2.59 -27.92 7.35
CA VAL A 513 3.15 -27.13 8.46
C VAL A 513 2.00 -26.54 9.27
N CYS A 514 1.76 -27.06 10.48
CA CYS A 514 0.73 -26.51 11.37
C CYS A 514 1.33 -25.42 12.28
N ILE A 515 0.77 -24.21 12.20
CA ILE A 515 1.21 -23.06 13.00
C ILE A 515 0.18 -22.86 14.13
N THR A 516 0.59 -22.78 15.39
CA THR A 516 -0.36 -22.56 16.50
C THR A 516 -0.10 -21.22 17.20
N SER A 517 -1.11 -20.35 17.24
CA SER A 517 -1.00 -18.97 17.74
C SER A 517 -1.81 -18.73 19.02
N PHE A 518 -1.49 -19.47 20.09
CA PHE A 518 -2.15 -19.37 21.39
C PHE A 518 -1.21 -18.84 22.49
N ILE A 519 -1.78 -18.42 23.63
CA ILE A 519 -0.97 -17.93 24.77
C ILE A 519 -0.22 -19.07 25.47
N SER A 520 -0.87 -20.25 25.62
CA SER A 520 -0.30 -21.47 26.22
C SER A 520 0.63 -21.20 27.43
N PRO A 521 0.09 -20.63 28.52
CA PRO A 521 0.91 -20.04 29.58
C PRO A 521 1.66 -21.05 30.45
N PHE A 522 1.15 -22.27 30.59
CA PHE A 522 1.69 -23.28 31.49
C PHE A 522 2.64 -24.23 30.76
N THR A 523 3.79 -24.48 31.36
CA THR A 523 4.85 -25.36 30.87
C THR A 523 4.37 -26.79 30.76
N LYS A 524 3.53 -27.25 31.70
CA LYS A 524 2.90 -28.57 31.66
C LYS A 524 2.17 -28.81 30.33
N ASP A 525 1.31 -27.87 29.92
CA ASP A 525 0.47 -28.00 28.73
C ASP A 525 1.31 -28.00 27.44
N ARG A 526 2.33 -27.13 27.37
CA ARG A 526 3.26 -27.09 26.23
C ARG A 526 4.09 -28.38 26.12
N ASN A 527 4.54 -28.92 27.25
CA ASN A 527 5.27 -30.18 27.30
C ASN A 527 4.39 -31.38 26.91
N GLU A 528 3.10 -31.38 27.27
CA GLU A 528 2.17 -32.41 26.79
C GLU A 528 1.96 -32.30 25.28
N ALA A 529 1.79 -31.09 24.74
CA ALA A 529 1.68 -30.88 23.30
C ALA A 529 2.91 -31.40 22.54
N ARG A 530 4.12 -31.11 23.05
CA ARG A 530 5.40 -31.64 22.53
C ARG A 530 5.43 -33.16 22.56
N LYS A 531 5.14 -33.77 23.73
CA LYS A 531 5.14 -35.24 23.90
C LYS A 531 4.19 -35.95 22.93
N VAL A 532 3.03 -35.36 22.62
CA VAL A 532 2.04 -35.93 21.69
C VAL A 532 2.59 -36.01 20.26
N HIS A 533 3.37 -35.02 19.82
CA HIS A 533 4.01 -35.00 18.50
C HIS A 533 5.22 -35.94 18.45
N GLU A 534 6.11 -35.88 19.45
CA GLU A 534 7.32 -36.71 19.54
C GLU A 534 6.99 -38.21 19.56
N LYS A 535 5.96 -38.62 20.32
CA LYS A 535 5.47 -40.02 20.33
C LYS A 535 4.99 -40.51 18.97
N SER A 536 4.59 -39.60 18.09
CA SER A 536 4.16 -39.91 16.73
C SER A 536 5.25 -39.64 15.69
N ASN A 537 6.50 -39.43 16.13
CA ASN A 537 7.64 -39.12 15.27
C ASN A 537 7.42 -37.90 14.36
N LEU A 538 6.65 -36.91 14.85
CA LEU A 538 6.41 -35.64 14.19
C LEU A 538 7.25 -34.56 14.87
N LYS A 539 7.87 -33.69 14.07
CA LYS A 539 8.66 -32.57 14.59
C LYS A 539 7.75 -31.55 15.29
N PHE A 540 8.23 -31.01 16.42
CA PHE A 540 7.54 -29.98 17.18
C PHE A 540 8.54 -28.87 17.52
N PHE A 541 8.19 -27.62 17.19
CA PHE A 541 9.04 -26.45 17.43
C PHE A 541 8.31 -25.49 18.38
N GLU A 542 8.80 -25.34 19.60
CA GLU A 542 8.33 -24.37 20.57
C GLU A 542 9.02 -23.02 20.33
N VAL A 543 8.28 -22.12 19.68
CA VAL A 543 8.74 -20.76 19.39
C VAL A 543 8.28 -19.82 20.50
N PHE A 544 9.21 -19.39 21.35
CA PHE A 544 8.93 -18.43 22.39
C PHE A 544 8.93 -17.00 21.85
N VAL A 545 7.74 -16.51 21.50
CA VAL A 545 7.52 -15.09 21.17
C VAL A 545 7.57 -14.25 22.45
N ASN A 546 8.73 -13.67 22.72
CA ASN A 546 9.12 -13.00 23.93
C ASN A 546 9.08 -11.47 23.76
N ALA A 547 8.04 -10.87 24.33
CA ALA A 547 7.93 -9.42 24.49
C ALA A 547 7.80 -9.13 25.99
N PRO A 548 8.46 -8.08 26.52
CA PRO A 548 8.22 -7.64 27.90
C PRO A 548 6.74 -7.39 28.16
N LEU A 549 6.28 -7.64 29.39
CA LEU A 549 4.87 -7.45 29.76
C LEU A 549 4.46 -5.99 29.55
N GLU A 550 5.33 -5.04 29.86
CA GLU A 550 5.11 -3.60 29.67
C GLU A 550 4.92 -3.26 28.18
N VAL A 551 5.62 -3.98 27.30
CA VAL A 551 5.47 -3.85 25.85
C VAL A 551 4.14 -4.49 25.40
N CYS A 552 3.73 -5.60 26.00
CA CYS A 552 2.44 -6.23 25.70
C CYS A 552 1.25 -5.40 26.22
N GLU A 553 1.37 -4.81 27.41
CA GLU A 553 0.40 -3.89 28.01
C GLU A 553 0.36 -2.57 27.26
N SER A 554 1.49 -2.02 26.82
CA SER A 554 1.49 -0.81 25.98
C SER A 554 0.86 -1.09 24.60
N ARG A 555 1.03 -2.31 24.06
CA ARG A 555 0.38 -2.74 22.82
C ARG A 555 -1.11 -3.02 22.98
N ASP A 556 -1.58 -3.50 24.14
CA ASP A 556 -2.97 -3.91 24.47
C ASP A 556 -4.00 -3.93 23.31
N VAL A 557 -3.74 -4.74 22.29
CA VAL A 557 -4.42 -4.64 20.98
C VAL A 557 -5.91 -4.98 21.04
N LYS A 558 -6.28 -5.79 22.04
CA LYS A 558 -7.66 -6.24 22.25
C LYS A 558 -8.29 -5.59 23.49
N GLY A 559 -7.62 -4.64 24.14
CA GLY A 559 -8.09 -3.99 25.38
C GLY A 559 -8.14 -4.91 26.60
N LEU A 560 -7.55 -6.11 26.49
CA LEU A 560 -7.68 -7.18 27.48
C LEU A 560 -6.83 -6.91 28.72
N TYR A 561 -5.66 -6.27 28.56
CA TYR A 561 -4.82 -5.91 29.71
C TYR A 561 -5.49 -4.80 30.54
N LYS A 562 -6.09 -3.80 29.88
CA LYS A 562 -6.87 -2.76 30.58
C LYS A 562 -8.07 -3.34 31.34
N MET A 563 -8.82 -4.25 30.72
CA MET A 563 -9.96 -4.93 31.37
C MET A 563 -9.51 -5.84 32.54
N ALA A 564 -8.37 -6.53 32.39
CA ALA A 564 -7.78 -7.32 33.47
C ALA A 564 -7.35 -6.44 34.65
N ARG A 565 -6.65 -5.32 34.40
CA ARG A 565 -6.25 -4.35 35.43
C ARG A 565 -7.46 -3.69 36.13
N ALA A 566 -8.58 -3.56 35.43
CA ALA A 566 -9.85 -3.08 35.99
C ALA A 566 -10.63 -4.16 36.78
N GLY A 567 -10.14 -5.41 36.81
CA GLY A 567 -10.79 -6.53 37.51
C GLY A 567 -11.99 -7.15 36.77
N GLU A 568 -12.24 -6.74 35.52
CA GLU A 568 -13.34 -7.25 34.69
C GLU A 568 -13.05 -8.65 34.11
N ILE A 569 -11.77 -8.97 33.90
CA ILE A 569 -11.31 -10.29 33.45
C ILE A 569 -10.45 -10.91 34.55
N LYS A 570 -10.95 -11.97 35.20
CA LYS A 570 -10.21 -12.69 36.24
C LYS A 570 -9.29 -13.76 35.66
N GLY A 571 -8.10 -13.90 36.24
CA GLY A 571 -7.13 -14.93 35.86
C GLY A 571 -6.50 -14.66 34.50
N PHE A 572 -6.25 -13.40 34.15
CA PHE A 572 -5.59 -13.03 32.90
C PHE A 572 -4.08 -13.26 32.99
N THR A 573 -3.52 -14.00 32.03
CA THR A 573 -2.09 -14.35 32.00
C THR A 573 -1.22 -13.09 31.92
N GLY A 574 -0.22 -12.99 32.80
CA GLY A 574 0.68 -11.84 32.95
C GLY A 574 0.18 -10.78 33.94
N ILE A 575 -1.05 -10.88 34.44
CA ILE A 575 -1.63 -9.95 35.42
C ILE A 575 -2.03 -10.71 36.69
N ASP A 576 -3.05 -11.56 36.60
CA ASP A 576 -3.62 -12.33 37.73
C ASP A 576 -3.31 -13.83 37.64
N SER A 577 -2.75 -14.29 36.51
CA SER A 577 -2.30 -15.66 36.27
C SER A 577 -0.87 -15.60 35.76
N GLU A 578 -0.02 -16.52 36.21
CA GLU A 578 1.39 -16.54 35.79
C GLU A 578 1.54 -16.96 34.32
N TYR A 579 2.62 -16.48 33.69
CA TYR A 579 3.14 -17.00 32.43
C TYR A 579 4.47 -17.68 32.72
N GLU A 580 4.52 -19.00 32.56
CA GLU A 580 5.73 -19.78 32.77
C GLU A 580 6.54 -19.76 31.48
N LYS A 581 7.71 -19.11 31.51
CA LYS A 581 8.61 -19.02 30.36
C LYS A 581 9.10 -20.43 29.97
N PRO A 582 9.18 -20.77 28.67
CA PRO A 582 9.79 -22.03 28.25
C PRO A 582 11.25 -22.13 28.67
N ASP A 583 11.66 -23.24 29.25
CA ASP A 583 13.06 -23.47 29.68
C ASP A 583 13.98 -23.75 28.47
N SER A 584 13.48 -24.52 27.49
CA SER A 584 14.26 -24.96 26.33
C SER A 584 13.46 -24.83 25.01
N PRO A 585 13.08 -23.60 24.60
CA PRO A 585 12.42 -23.40 23.31
C PRO A 585 13.41 -23.57 22.15
N GLU A 586 12.96 -24.13 21.02
CA GLU A 586 13.79 -24.23 19.80
C GLU A 586 14.15 -22.85 19.23
N LEU A 587 13.32 -21.83 19.45
CA LEU A 587 13.62 -20.46 19.04
C LEU A 587 12.99 -19.44 19.98
N VAL A 588 13.72 -18.37 20.28
CA VAL A 588 13.22 -17.21 21.03
C VAL A 588 13.15 -15.99 20.11
N LEU A 589 11.96 -15.46 19.90
CA LEU A 589 11.73 -14.25 19.11
C LEU A 589 11.53 -13.05 20.03
N LYS A 590 12.49 -12.12 20.08
CA LYS A 590 12.42 -10.91 20.90
C LYS A 590 11.53 -9.83 20.27
N THR A 591 10.21 -10.03 20.32
CA THR A 591 9.24 -9.14 19.66
C THR A 591 9.08 -7.81 20.40
N GLY A 592 9.66 -6.75 19.86
CA GLY A 592 9.84 -5.46 20.55
C GLY A 592 11.23 -4.88 20.32
N GLU A 593 12.19 -5.74 19.99
CA GLU A 593 13.50 -5.38 19.46
C GLU A 593 13.59 -5.70 17.96
N LEU A 594 13.02 -6.84 17.54
CA LEU A 594 13.04 -7.31 16.15
C LEU A 594 11.81 -6.87 15.35
N THR A 595 12.02 -6.62 14.06
CA THR A 595 10.97 -6.45 13.06
C THR A 595 10.31 -7.79 12.70
N VAL A 596 9.14 -7.75 12.06
CA VAL A 596 8.45 -8.96 11.60
C VAL A 596 9.32 -9.75 10.62
N ASN A 597 9.98 -9.08 9.67
CA ASN A 597 10.84 -9.74 8.68
C ASN A 597 12.03 -10.45 9.32
N GLU A 598 12.66 -9.84 10.33
CA GLU A 598 13.75 -10.48 11.09
C GLU A 598 13.25 -11.71 11.86
N CYS A 599 12.03 -11.65 12.42
CA CYS A 599 11.41 -12.79 13.08
C CYS A 599 11.12 -13.94 12.10
N ILE A 600 10.60 -13.63 10.91
CA ILE A 600 10.36 -14.61 9.85
C ILE A 600 11.67 -15.21 9.36
N HIS A 601 12.72 -14.40 9.19
CA HIS A 601 14.02 -14.89 8.77
C HIS A 601 14.59 -15.93 9.76
N GLN A 602 14.51 -15.67 11.07
CA GLN A 602 14.96 -16.63 12.09
C GLN A 602 14.13 -17.91 12.08
N LEU A 603 12.80 -17.81 11.95
CA LEU A 603 11.91 -18.97 11.87
C LEU A 603 12.18 -19.83 10.63
N VAL A 604 12.32 -19.19 9.48
CA VAL A 604 12.60 -19.87 8.21
C VAL A 604 13.95 -20.58 8.29
N ASN A 605 14.96 -19.98 8.91
CA ASN A 605 16.26 -20.62 9.09
C ASN A 605 16.17 -21.84 10.00
N LEU A 606 15.45 -21.77 11.13
CA LEU A 606 15.17 -22.95 11.96
C LEU A 606 14.51 -24.07 11.13
N LEU A 607 13.49 -23.72 10.34
CA LEU A 607 12.77 -24.71 9.53
C LEU A 607 13.64 -25.31 8.41
N LYS A 608 14.64 -24.58 7.91
CA LYS A 608 15.63 -25.09 6.94
C LYS A 608 16.62 -26.04 7.55
N ASP A 609 17.21 -25.65 8.69
CA ASP A 609 18.16 -26.48 9.43
C ASP A 609 17.52 -27.83 9.78
N GLU A 610 16.21 -27.82 10.03
CA GLU A 610 15.39 -28.98 10.31
C GLU A 610 14.81 -29.67 9.07
N GLY A 611 15.14 -29.21 7.85
CA GLY A 611 14.73 -29.84 6.59
C GLY A 611 13.22 -29.76 6.29
N ILE A 612 12.48 -28.85 6.93
CA ILE A 612 11.06 -28.58 6.66
C ILE A 612 10.93 -27.61 5.47
N VAL A 613 11.77 -26.58 5.42
CA VAL A 613 11.84 -25.63 4.30
C VAL A 613 13.07 -25.98 3.45
N PRO A 614 12.94 -26.16 2.12
CA PRO A 614 14.09 -26.39 1.25
C PRO A 614 15.12 -25.23 1.29
N ASN A 615 16.41 -25.58 1.38
CA ASN A 615 17.52 -24.61 1.41
C ASN A 615 17.62 -23.71 0.16
N GLY A 616 17.00 -24.11 -0.97
CA GLY A 616 17.01 -23.35 -2.23
C GLY A 616 16.15 -22.07 -2.23
N LEU A 617 15.35 -21.83 -1.18
CA LEU A 617 14.33 -20.77 -1.14
C LEU A 617 14.83 -19.41 -0.61
N THR A 618 16.12 -19.22 -0.30
CA THR A 618 16.65 -17.93 0.18
C THR A 618 17.73 -17.31 -0.69
N GLU A 619 17.67 -15.97 -0.78
CA GLU A 619 18.65 -15.08 -1.43
C GLU A 619 19.91 -14.81 -0.58
N GLU A 620 20.43 -15.80 0.16
CA GLU A 620 21.72 -15.64 0.83
C GLU A 620 22.86 -15.70 -0.20
N ILE A 621 23.73 -14.68 -0.18
CA ILE A 621 24.85 -14.56 -1.12
C ILE A 621 25.83 -15.71 -0.89
N ASN A 622 25.95 -16.58 -1.89
CA ASN A 622 26.87 -17.71 -1.88
C ASN A 622 28.22 -17.29 -2.46
N GLU A 623 29.15 -16.87 -1.60
CA GLU A 623 30.54 -16.63 -2.00
C GLU A 623 31.30 -17.96 -2.08
N LEU A 624 32.15 -18.10 -3.10
CA LEU A 624 32.89 -19.33 -3.39
C LEU A 624 34.37 -19.24 -3.00
N PHE A 625 34.72 -18.27 -2.15
CA PHE A 625 36.05 -18.17 -1.58
C PHE A 625 36.30 -19.30 -0.58
N VAL A 626 37.50 -19.87 -0.62
CA VAL A 626 37.96 -20.75 0.45
C VAL A 626 38.03 -19.95 1.75
N PRO A 627 37.46 -20.44 2.86
CA PRO A 627 37.57 -19.77 4.15
C PRO A 627 39.03 -19.50 4.54
N GLU A 628 39.30 -18.34 5.15
CA GLU A 628 40.67 -17.90 5.47
C GLU A 628 41.46 -18.93 6.29
N ASN A 629 40.79 -19.68 7.18
CA ASN A 629 41.42 -20.72 8.00
C ASN A 629 41.76 -22.01 7.24
N LYS A 630 41.36 -22.14 5.98
CA LYS A 630 41.61 -23.32 5.11
C LYS A 630 42.47 -22.98 3.89
N ILE A 631 42.94 -21.74 3.75
CA ILE A 631 43.61 -21.30 2.53
C ILE A 631 44.93 -22.03 2.27
N ASP A 632 45.76 -22.23 3.29
CA ASP A 632 47.07 -22.89 3.15
C ASP A 632 46.92 -24.36 2.71
N LEU A 633 45.88 -25.02 3.23
CA LEU A 633 45.51 -26.38 2.83
C LEU A 633 45.04 -26.42 1.37
N ALA A 634 44.17 -25.49 0.97
CA ALA A 634 43.67 -25.42 -0.40
C ALA A 634 44.78 -25.05 -1.40
N LEU A 635 45.73 -24.17 -1.04
CA LEU A 635 46.91 -23.86 -1.84
C LEU A 635 47.82 -25.09 -2.02
N SER A 636 48.02 -25.85 -0.96
CA SER A 636 48.79 -27.10 -1.01
C SER A 636 48.13 -28.14 -1.92
N ASP A 637 46.81 -28.27 -1.84
CA ASP A 637 46.02 -29.14 -2.73
C ASP A 637 46.11 -28.66 -4.20
N ALA A 638 45.91 -27.37 -4.46
CA ALA A 638 45.99 -26.80 -5.81
C ALA A 638 47.34 -27.05 -6.51
N ASN A 639 48.44 -27.15 -5.75
CA ASN A 639 49.79 -27.38 -6.28
C ASN A 639 50.01 -28.82 -6.76
N ILE A 640 49.32 -29.81 -6.17
CA ILE A 640 49.43 -31.22 -6.59
C ILE A 640 48.42 -31.60 -7.67
N LEU A 641 47.37 -30.80 -7.85
CA LEU A 641 46.32 -31.05 -8.84
C LEU A 641 46.78 -30.75 -10.29
N PRO A 642 46.24 -31.49 -11.28
CA PRO A 642 46.34 -31.13 -12.68
C PRO A 642 45.91 -29.68 -12.93
N ARG A 643 46.42 -29.08 -14.00
CA ARG A 643 46.17 -27.65 -14.29
C ARG A 643 45.38 -27.43 -15.56
N LEU A 644 44.58 -26.37 -15.55
CA LEU A 644 43.98 -25.79 -16.75
C LEU A 644 44.35 -24.31 -16.81
N ASN A 645 44.98 -23.89 -17.91
CA ASN A 645 45.28 -22.49 -18.13
C ASN A 645 44.01 -21.77 -18.57
N ILE A 646 43.68 -20.67 -17.90
CA ILE A 646 42.49 -19.89 -18.19
C ILE A 646 42.84 -18.52 -18.78
N THR A 647 41.92 -17.95 -19.54
CA THR A 647 42.08 -16.61 -20.14
C THR A 647 41.73 -15.50 -19.15
N LYS A 648 41.94 -14.24 -19.56
CA LYS A 648 41.49 -13.08 -18.77
C LYS A 648 39.97 -13.04 -18.63
N LEU A 649 39.24 -13.45 -19.69
CA LEU A 649 37.78 -13.51 -19.70
C LEU A 649 37.28 -14.54 -18.67
N ASP A 650 37.91 -15.71 -18.64
CA ASP A 650 37.58 -16.77 -17.69
C ASP A 650 37.85 -16.31 -16.25
N LEU A 651 38.95 -15.60 -15.99
CA LEU A 651 39.24 -15.06 -14.66
C LEU A 651 38.17 -14.03 -14.21
N GLN A 652 37.60 -13.25 -15.13
CA GLN A 652 36.49 -12.35 -14.82
C GLN A 652 35.24 -13.15 -14.41
N TRP A 653 34.94 -14.26 -15.08
CA TRP A 653 33.85 -15.16 -14.67
C TRP A 653 34.15 -15.87 -13.34
N VAL A 654 35.40 -16.25 -13.08
CA VAL A 654 35.83 -16.74 -11.75
C VAL A 654 35.53 -15.69 -10.68
N GLN A 655 35.85 -14.41 -10.92
CA GLN A 655 35.52 -13.34 -9.97
C GLN A 655 34.01 -13.18 -9.75
N VAL A 656 33.21 -13.22 -10.83
CA VAL A 656 31.74 -13.14 -10.76
C VAL A 656 31.17 -14.25 -9.87
N LEU A 657 31.67 -15.48 -10.05
CA LEU A 657 31.27 -16.64 -9.25
C LEU A 657 31.78 -16.52 -7.80
N ALA A 658 33.04 -16.16 -7.60
CA ALA A 658 33.69 -16.05 -6.29
C ALA A 658 32.94 -15.11 -5.34
N GLU A 659 32.56 -13.94 -5.85
CA GLU A 659 31.87 -12.89 -5.08
C GLU A 659 30.35 -13.16 -4.92
N GLY A 660 29.82 -14.22 -5.52
CA GLY A 660 28.43 -14.63 -5.35
C GLY A 660 27.41 -13.87 -6.20
N TRP A 661 27.84 -13.16 -7.25
CA TRP A 661 26.92 -12.45 -8.17
C TRP A 661 25.93 -13.40 -8.85
N ALA A 662 26.33 -14.66 -9.06
CA ALA A 662 25.53 -15.70 -9.70
C ALA A 662 24.88 -16.68 -8.70
N THR A 663 24.68 -16.24 -7.44
CA THR A 663 24.00 -17.03 -6.41
C THR A 663 22.67 -17.61 -6.94
N PRO A 664 22.42 -18.94 -6.80
CA PRO A 664 23.11 -19.88 -5.91
C PRO A 664 24.14 -20.81 -6.58
N LEU A 665 24.65 -20.49 -7.78
CA LEU A 665 25.63 -21.37 -8.44
C LEU A 665 26.82 -21.69 -7.52
N LYS A 666 27.24 -22.95 -7.54
CA LYS A 666 28.40 -23.44 -6.77
C LYS A 666 29.71 -23.39 -7.56
N GLY A 667 29.66 -22.99 -8.81
CA GLY A 667 30.80 -22.91 -9.71
C GLY A 667 30.36 -22.70 -11.15
N PHE A 668 31.19 -23.15 -12.09
CA PHE A 668 30.79 -23.16 -13.50
C PHE A 668 29.66 -24.15 -13.74
N MET A 669 28.70 -23.77 -14.57
CA MET A 669 27.46 -24.53 -14.75
C MET A 669 27.74 -25.97 -15.19
N LYS A 670 27.09 -26.89 -14.49
CA LYS A 670 26.88 -28.26 -14.95
C LYS A 670 25.89 -28.26 -16.12
N GLU A 671 25.88 -29.30 -16.95
CA GLU A 671 25.07 -29.45 -18.16
C GLU A 671 23.59 -29.19 -17.85
N ARG A 672 23.09 -29.71 -16.73
CA ARG A 672 21.72 -29.49 -16.29
C ARG A 672 21.40 -28.01 -16.09
N GLU A 673 22.29 -27.27 -15.41
CA GLU A 673 22.13 -25.83 -15.16
C GLU A 673 22.26 -25.04 -16.47
N PHE A 674 23.24 -25.41 -17.30
CA PHE A 674 23.45 -24.83 -18.63
C PHE A 674 22.19 -24.93 -19.49
N LEU A 675 21.60 -26.12 -19.61
CA LEU A 675 20.38 -26.34 -20.38
C LEU A 675 19.20 -25.54 -19.81
N GLN A 676 19.03 -25.50 -18.50
CA GLN A 676 17.96 -24.72 -17.86
C GLN A 676 18.07 -23.22 -18.18
N VAL A 677 19.26 -22.67 -18.03
CA VAL A 677 19.56 -21.26 -18.31
C VAL A 677 19.29 -20.93 -19.78
N LEU A 678 19.73 -21.82 -20.67
CA LEU A 678 19.69 -21.59 -22.11
C LEU A 678 18.27 -21.71 -22.68
N HIS A 679 17.41 -22.56 -22.09
CA HIS A 679 16.03 -22.76 -22.53
C HIS A 679 14.98 -21.96 -21.76
N PHE A 680 15.19 -21.72 -20.46
CA PHE A 680 14.19 -21.10 -19.58
C PHE A 680 14.62 -19.74 -19.03
N GLY A 681 15.89 -19.36 -19.17
CA GLY A 681 16.44 -18.16 -18.54
C GLY A 681 16.39 -18.21 -17.01
N SER A 682 16.31 -19.40 -16.43
CA SER A 682 16.19 -19.62 -14.99
C SER A 682 16.73 -20.98 -14.59
N LEU A 683 17.27 -21.07 -13.37
CA LEU A 683 17.44 -22.34 -12.67
C LEU A 683 16.09 -22.73 -12.08
N ILE A 684 15.73 -24.01 -12.18
CA ILE A 684 14.43 -24.52 -11.69
C ILE A 684 14.59 -25.46 -10.48
N ASP A 685 15.79 -25.97 -10.24
CA ASP A 685 16.09 -26.84 -9.11
C ASP A 685 16.13 -26.01 -7.81
N GLY A 686 15.12 -26.20 -6.95
CA GLY A 686 14.99 -25.45 -5.69
C GLY A 686 14.16 -24.16 -5.77
N GLY A 687 13.52 -23.89 -6.90
CA GLY A 687 12.68 -22.70 -7.14
C GLY A 687 13.06 -22.01 -8.46
N ALA A 688 12.16 -21.19 -9.02
CA ALA A 688 12.42 -20.45 -10.25
C ALA A 688 13.35 -19.24 -9.98
N ILE A 689 14.65 -19.44 -10.17
CA ILE A 689 15.68 -18.42 -9.94
C ILE A 689 16.12 -17.83 -11.28
N ASN A 690 15.99 -16.51 -11.45
CA ASN A 690 16.42 -15.84 -12.68
C ASN A 690 17.93 -16.02 -12.90
N LEU A 691 18.31 -16.59 -14.03
CA LEU A 691 19.70 -16.68 -14.47
C LEU A 691 19.69 -16.91 -15.99
N SER A 692 19.89 -15.84 -16.73
CA SER A 692 19.57 -15.79 -18.17
C SER A 692 20.77 -16.01 -19.10
N ILE A 693 21.99 -16.05 -18.56
CA ILE A 693 23.22 -16.17 -19.35
C ILE A 693 24.07 -17.35 -18.87
N PRO A 694 24.59 -18.20 -19.78
CA PRO A 694 25.52 -19.27 -19.42
C PRO A 694 26.81 -18.76 -18.80
N ILE A 695 27.12 -19.23 -17.59
CA ILE A 695 28.39 -19.01 -16.88
C ILE A 695 29.17 -20.32 -16.90
N VAL A 696 30.01 -20.49 -17.91
CA VAL A 696 30.63 -21.77 -18.30
C VAL A 696 32.12 -21.60 -18.53
N LEU A 697 32.87 -22.69 -18.41
CA LEU A 697 34.31 -22.75 -18.67
C LEU A 697 34.59 -23.57 -19.93
N PRO A 698 34.92 -22.96 -21.08
CA PRO A 698 35.26 -23.69 -22.29
C PRO A 698 36.60 -24.42 -22.18
N VAL A 699 36.67 -25.65 -22.69
CA VAL A 699 37.85 -26.52 -22.65
C VAL A 699 38.08 -27.13 -24.03
N SER A 700 39.34 -27.19 -24.48
CA SER A 700 39.68 -27.86 -25.75
C SER A 700 39.49 -29.37 -25.63
N THR A 701 39.41 -30.08 -26.74
CA THR A 701 39.32 -31.55 -26.73
C THR A 701 40.53 -32.19 -26.05
N GLU A 702 41.73 -31.65 -26.27
CA GLU A 702 42.97 -32.12 -25.66
C GLU A 702 42.96 -31.94 -24.13
N ASP A 703 42.52 -30.76 -23.66
CA ASP A 703 42.44 -30.49 -22.22
C ASP A 703 41.32 -31.31 -21.56
N LYS A 704 40.18 -31.50 -22.24
CA LYS A 704 39.11 -32.37 -21.76
C LYS A 704 39.62 -33.81 -21.63
N ASP A 705 40.31 -34.36 -22.63
CA ASP A 705 40.81 -35.73 -22.57
C ASP A 705 41.90 -35.92 -21.51
N ARG A 706 42.73 -34.89 -21.30
CA ARG A 706 43.76 -34.86 -20.26
C ARG A 706 43.19 -34.78 -18.83
N LEU A 707 42.08 -34.07 -18.65
CA LEU A 707 41.46 -33.84 -17.33
C LEU A 707 40.31 -34.83 -17.04
N ASN A 708 39.86 -35.59 -18.03
CA ASN A 708 38.79 -36.56 -17.88
C ASN A 708 39.11 -37.60 -16.79
N GLY A 709 38.16 -37.85 -15.90
CA GLY A 709 38.32 -38.79 -14.77
C GLY A 709 39.06 -38.22 -13.56
N CYS A 710 39.59 -36.98 -13.62
CA CYS A 710 40.12 -36.31 -12.42
C CYS A 710 38.97 -35.87 -11.50
N THR A 711 39.13 -36.03 -10.19
CA THR A 711 38.14 -35.57 -9.20
C THR A 711 38.23 -34.07 -8.92
N ALA A 712 39.36 -33.44 -9.23
CA ALA A 712 39.56 -32.00 -9.20
C ALA A 712 40.72 -31.56 -10.10
N PHE A 713 40.72 -30.30 -10.52
CA PHE A 713 41.88 -29.65 -11.16
C PHE A 713 41.94 -28.18 -10.79
N ALA A 714 43.13 -27.59 -10.81
CA ALA A 714 43.33 -26.19 -10.46
C ALA A 714 43.40 -25.28 -11.69
N LEU A 715 42.70 -24.15 -11.63
CA LEU A 715 42.69 -23.10 -12.65
C LEU A 715 43.92 -22.21 -12.48
N GLU A 716 44.67 -21.99 -13.56
CA GLU A 716 45.90 -21.21 -13.57
C GLU A 716 45.76 -19.99 -14.50
N TYR A 717 46.03 -18.80 -13.96
CA TYR A 717 46.09 -17.57 -14.74
C TYR A 717 47.47 -16.92 -14.57
N LYS A 718 48.18 -16.69 -15.69
CA LYS A 718 49.54 -16.12 -15.70
C LYS A 718 50.51 -16.80 -14.71
N GLY A 719 50.46 -18.13 -14.65
CA GLY A 719 51.33 -18.94 -13.79
C GLY A 719 50.90 -19.03 -12.32
N ARG A 720 49.77 -18.40 -11.93
CA ARG A 720 49.26 -18.42 -10.56
C ARG A 720 48.00 -19.27 -10.48
N ARG A 721 47.94 -20.19 -9.51
CA ARG A 721 46.71 -20.97 -9.22
C ARG A 721 45.70 -20.05 -8.54
N VAL A 722 44.52 -19.92 -9.13
CA VAL A 722 43.49 -18.96 -8.66
C VAL A 722 42.28 -19.66 -8.05
N ALA A 723 41.98 -20.89 -8.47
CA ALA A 723 40.83 -21.65 -8.00
C ALA A 723 41.05 -23.15 -8.22
N ILE A 724 40.25 -23.97 -7.55
CA ILE A 724 40.11 -25.41 -7.77
C ILE A 724 38.69 -25.67 -8.28
N LEU A 725 38.55 -26.44 -9.37
CA LEU A 725 37.27 -26.98 -9.80
C LEU A 725 37.19 -28.45 -9.35
N ARG A 726 36.27 -28.74 -8.44
CA ARG A 726 36.01 -30.10 -7.92
C ARG A 726 34.81 -30.73 -8.60
N ASN A 727 34.80 -32.06 -8.62
CA ASN A 727 33.76 -32.89 -9.21
C ASN A 727 33.40 -32.42 -10.63
N PRO A 728 34.40 -32.29 -11.52
CA PRO A 728 34.15 -31.74 -12.84
C PRO A 728 33.32 -32.70 -13.69
N GLU A 729 32.42 -32.13 -14.48
CA GLU A 729 31.75 -32.81 -15.57
C GLU A 729 32.04 -32.09 -16.89
N PHE A 730 32.23 -32.88 -17.96
CA PHE A 730 32.54 -32.37 -19.28
C PHE A 730 31.38 -32.69 -20.23
N TYR A 731 30.85 -31.67 -20.90
CA TYR A 731 29.73 -31.80 -21.83
C TYR A 731 29.95 -30.94 -23.08
N GLU A 732 29.19 -31.21 -24.14
CA GLU A 732 29.37 -30.52 -25.42
C GLU A 732 28.97 -29.04 -25.32
N HIS A 733 29.79 -28.17 -25.92
CA HIS A 733 29.52 -26.73 -25.91
C HIS A 733 28.41 -26.32 -26.89
N ARG A 734 28.22 -27.07 -27.99
CA ARG A 734 27.20 -26.84 -29.03
C ARG A 734 27.08 -25.34 -29.39
N LYS A 735 28.22 -24.74 -29.75
CA LYS A 735 28.43 -23.28 -29.87
C LYS A 735 27.37 -22.56 -30.70
N GLU A 736 26.98 -23.11 -31.85
CA GLU A 736 25.95 -22.51 -32.70
C GLU A 736 24.60 -22.40 -31.99
N GLU A 737 24.14 -23.49 -31.37
CA GLU A 737 22.88 -23.51 -30.61
C GLU A 737 22.94 -22.54 -29.41
N ARG A 738 24.06 -22.55 -28.67
CA ARG A 738 24.29 -21.59 -27.58
C ARG A 738 24.16 -20.16 -28.09
N CYS A 739 24.87 -19.82 -29.17
CA CYS A 739 24.89 -18.47 -29.70
C CYS A 739 23.50 -18.04 -30.18
N ALA A 740 22.81 -18.90 -30.94
CA ALA A 740 21.47 -18.65 -31.47
C ALA A 740 20.48 -18.33 -30.35
N ARG A 741 20.49 -19.10 -29.26
CA ARG A 741 19.52 -18.93 -28.16
C ARG A 741 19.88 -17.79 -27.22
N GLN A 742 21.17 -17.61 -26.93
CA GLN A 742 21.62 -16.56 -26.02
C GLN A 742 21.52 -15.16 -26.65
N TRP A 743 21.93 -15.00 -27.91
CA TRP A 743 21.96 -13.70 -28.60
C TRP A 743 20.82 -13.48 -29.59
N GLY A 744 20.05 -14.51 -29.96
CA GLY A 744 19.08 -14.41 -31.07
C GLY A 744 19.72 -14.33 -32.45
N THR A 745 21.03 -14.55 -32.55
CA THR A 745 21.82 -14.55 -33.79
C THR A 745 23.06 -15.42 -33.61
N THR A 746 23.61 -15.93 -34.72
CA THR A 746 24.87 -16.67 -34.76
C THR A 746 25.97 -15.90 -35.49
N CYS A 747 25.78 -14.59 -35.72
CA CYS A 747 26.71 -13.76 -36.49
C CYS A 747 28.15 -13.85 -35.93
N PRO A 748 29.12 -14.41 -36.68
CA PRO A 748 30.47 -14.64 -36.17
C PRO A 748 31.26 -13.34 -35.97
N LYS A 749 30.78 -12.21 -36.52
CA LYS A 749 31.36 -10.87 -36.34
C LYS A 749 30.84 -10.17 -35.07
N HIS A 750 29.87 -10.75 -34.36
CA HIS A 750 29.49 -10.22 -33.07
C HIS A 750 30.65 -10.49 -32.09
N PRO A 751 31.18 -9.48 -31.37
CA PRO A 751 32.50 -9.58 -30.76
C PRO A 751 32.56 -10.61 -29.61
N TYR A 752 31.47 -10.81 -28.85
CA TYR A 752 31.42 -11.89 -27.87
C TYR A 752 31.24 -13.29 -28.50
N ILE A 753 30.35 -13.42 -29.49
CA ILE A 753 30.17 -14.66 -30.27
C ILE A 753 31.50 -15.08 -30.91
N GLU A 754 32.30 -14.15 -31.43
CA GLU A 754 33.62 -14.45 -32.00
C GLU A 754 34.52 -15.16 -30.98
N MET A 755 34.54 -14.70 -29.71
CA MET A 755 35.28 -15.37 -28.64
C MET A 755 34.72 -16.75 -28.32
N VAL A 756 33.40 -16.92 -28.31
CA VAL A 756 32.74 -18.23 -28.10
C VAL A 756 33.07 -19.20 -29.23
N MET A 757 33.08 -18.74 -30.48
CA MET A 757 33.40 -19.58 -31.63
C MET A 757 34.86 -20.04 -31.63
N LYS A 758 35.78 -19.18 -31.16
CA LYS A 758 37.21 -19.48 -31.01
C LYS A 758 37.56 -20.30 -29.76
N SER A 759 36.64 -20.46 -28.81
CA SER A 759 36.91 -21.22 -27.57
C SER A 759 36.93 -22.74 -27.82
N GLY A 760 37.14 -23.53 -26.77
CA GLY A 760 37.03 -24.99 -26.84
C GLY A 760 35.63 -25.51 -27.17
N ASP A 761 35.57 -26.76 -27.65
CA ASP A 761 34.33 -27.45 -28.05
C ASP A 761 33.62 -28.17 -26.89
N TRP A 762 34.28 -28.24 -25.73
CA TRP A 762 33.73 -28.78 -24.49
C TRP A 762 33.50 -27.68 -23.47
N LEU A 763 32.60 -27.91 -22.53
CA LEU A 763 32.41 -27.12 -21.32
C LEU A 763 32.73 -27.97 -20.10
N ALA A 764 33.37 -27.37 -19.10
CA ALA A 764 33.60 -27.98 -17.80
C ALA A 764 32.73 -27.31 -16.72
N GLY A 765 31.80 -28.07 -16.15
CA GLY A 765 31.00 -27.67 -14.99
C GLY A 765 31.53 -28.31 -13.71
N GLY A 766 31.31 -27.71 -12.54
CA GLY A 766 31.82 -28.25 -11.28
C GLY A 766 31.69 -27.30 -10.09
N ASP A 767 32.08 -27.79 -8.92
CA ASP A 767 32.08 -27.02 -7.68
C ASP A 767 33.38 -26.21 -7.60
N LEU A 768 33.28 -24.88 -7.55
CA LEU A 768 34.43 -23.98 -7.62
C LEU A 768 34.84 -23.52 -6.22
N GLU A 769 36.13 -23.66 -5.91
CA GLU A 769 36.77 -23.13 -4.70
C GLU A 769 37.81 -22.08 -5.11
N VAL A 770 37.54 -20.80 -4.84
CA VAL A 770 38.43 -19.70 -5.22
C VAL A 770 39.40 -19.41 -4.10
N LEU A 771 40.70 -19.49 -4.39
CA LEU A 771 41.74 -19.47 -3.38
C LEU A 771 41.89 -18.07 -2.78
N GLU A 772 42.07 -17.06 -3.63
CA GLU A 772 42.28 -15.69 -3.17
C GLU A 772 41.26 -14.75 -3.81
N ARG A 773 40.99 -13.63 -3.13
CA ARG A 773 40.23 -12.53 -3.71
C ARG A 773 40.91 -12.03 -4.98
N ILE A 774 40.17 -11.98 -6.08
CA ILE A 774 40.68 -11.50 -7.36
C ILE A 774 40.94 -9.99 -7.29
N LYS A 775 42.19 -9.61 -7.56
CA LYS A 775 42.64 -8.21 -7.67
C LYS A 775 43.25 -7.98 -9.04
N TRP A 776 42.94 -6.85 -9.64
CA TRP A 776 43.42 -6.49 -10.98
C TRP A 776 44.68 -5.63 -10.95
N ASN A 777 44.96 -4.97 -9.82
CA ASN A 777 46.09 -4.08 -9.60
C ASN A 777 46.22 -3.00 -10.69
N ASP A 778 45.08 -2.49 -11.17
CA ASP A 778 44.95 -1.46 -12.21
C ASP A 778 44.60 -0.08 -11.63
N GLY A 779 44.67 0.06 -10.30
CA GLY A 779 44.31 1.28 -9.57
C GLY A 779 42.81 1.48 -9.35
N LEU A 780 41.97 0.48 -9.67
CA LEU A 780 40.50 0.56 -9.53
C LEU A 780 39.91 -0.51 -8.58
N ASP A 781 40.73 -1.33 -7.94
CA ASP A 781 40.25 -2.42 -7.07
C ASP A 781 39.40 -1.94 -5.88
N GLN A 782 39.64 -0.71 -5.40
CA GLN A 782 38.82 -0.06 -4.36
C GLN A 782 37.36 0.18 -4.77
N TYR A 783 37.06 0.16 -6.07
CA TYR A 783 35.69 0.26 -6.58
C TYR A 783 35.07 -1.13 -6.84
N ARG A 784 35.85 -2.22 -6.82
CA ARG A 784 35.35 -3.59 -7.04
C ARG A 784 34.82 -4.19 -5.74
N LEU A 785 33.67 -3.68 -5.34
CA LEU A 785 32.95 -4.10 -4.14
C LEU A 785 32.12 -5.35 -4.43
N SER A 786 32.23 -6.37 -3.58
CA SER A 786 31.39 -7.57 -3.67
C SER A 786 29.93 -7.24 -3.31
N PRO A 787 28.96 -8.11 -3.65
CA PRO A 787 27.57 -7.98 -3.21
C PRO A 787 27.43 -7.80 -1.69
N LYS A 788 28.23 -8.53 -0.88
CA LYS A 788 28.22 -8.40 0.59
C LYS A 788 28.75 -7.03 1.03
N GLU A 789 29.85 -6.57 0.44
CA GLU A 789 30.42 -5.24 0.73
C GLU A 789 29.47 -4.11 0.32
N LEU A 790 28.75 -4.26 -0.80
CA LEU A 790 27.72 -3.30 -1.21
C LEU A 790 26.57 -3.24 -0.20
N LYS A 791 26.00 -4.39 0.20
CA LYS A 791 24.96 -4.45 1.24
C LYS A 791 25.41 -3.79 2.54
N GLN A 792 26.64 -4.07 2.96
CA GLN A 792 27.24 -3.44 4.14
C GLN A 792 27.36 -1.92 3.97
N LYS A 793 27.83 -1.44 2.82
CA LYS A 793 27.94 -0.01 2.52
C LYS A 793 26.60 0.71 2.46
N PHE A 794 25.55 0.06 1.95
CA PHE A 794 24.18 0.61 1.98
C PHE A 794 23.69 0.78 3.43
N LYS A 795 23.97 -0.20 4.29
CA LYS A 795 23.65 -0.16 5.72
C LYS A 795 24.41 0.95 6.45
N GLU A 796 25.70 1.11 6.18
CA GLU A 796 26.54 2.16 6.77
C GLU A 796 26.08 3.57 6.38
N ILE A 797 25.69 3.75 5.13
CA ILE A 797 25.08 5.01 4.67
C ILE A 797 23.66 5.17 5.22
N GLY A 798 23.04 4.13 5.79
CA GLY A 798 21.67 4.18 6.30
C GLY A 798 20.65 4.35 5.17
N ALA A 799 20.92 3.77 4.00
CA ALA A 799 19.99 3.76 2.88
C ALA A 799 18.70 3.04 3.30
N ASP A 800 17.54 3.69 3.10
CA ASP A 800 16.24 3.04 3.27
C ASP A 800 15.74 2.40 1.97
N VAL A 801 16.33 2.79 0.83
CA VAL A 801 16.11 2.18 -0.48
C VAL A 801 17.32 2.37 -1.39
N VAL A 802 17.60 1.36 -2.21
CA VAL A 802 18.68 1.38 -3.21
C VAL A 802 18.11 1.24 -4.62
N PHE A 803 18.60 2.06 -5.54
CA PHE A 803 18.27 1.96 -6.96
C PHE A 803 19.53 1.89 -7.82
N ALA A 804 19.59 0.92 -8.73
CA ALA A 804 20.78 0.65 -9.53
C ALA A 804 20.66 1.23 -10.94
N PHE A 805 21.80 1.75 -11.42
CA PHE A 805 21.99 2.14 -12.81
C PHE A 805 23.19 1.40 -13.39
N GLN A 806 22.91 0.42 -14.25
CA GLN A 806 23.91 -0.29 -15.05
C GLN A 806 24.36 0.57 -16.23
N LEU A 807 25.67 0.58 -16.50
CA LEU A 807 26.23 1.29 -17.64
C LEU A 807 27.56 0.69 -18.13
N ARG A 808 27.81 0.83 -19.42
CA ARG A 808 29.10 0.53 -20.07
C ARG A 808 29.72 1.74 -20.78
N ASN A 809 28.98 2.86 -20.83
CA ASN A 809 29.32 4.08 -21.58
C ASN A 809 29.58 5.25 -20.62
N PRO A 810 30.23 6.33 -21.06
CA PRO A 810 30.27 7.59 -20.33
C PRO A 810 28.86 8.07 -19.90
N VAL A 811 28.77 8.69 -18.72
CA VAL A 811 27.52 9.28 -18.23
C VAL A 811 27.32 10.63 -18.90
N HIS A 812 26.32 10.74 -19.76
CA HIS A 812 25.80 12.02 -20.25
C HIS A 812 24.51 12.41 -19.52
N ASN A 813 24.06 13.65 -19.69
CA ASN A 813 22.89 14.18 -18.97
C ASN A 813 21.56 13.44 -19.25
N GLY A 814 21.47 12.66 -20.35
CA GLY A 814 20.35 11.74 -20.55
C GLY A 814 20.28 10.63 -19.50
N HIS A 815 21.42 9.99 -19.17
CA HIS A 815 21.52 9.01 -18.09
C HIS A 815 21.27 9.69 -16.74
N ALA A 816 21.84 10.89 -16.53
CA ALA A 816 21.60 11.66 -15.31
C ALA A 816 20.12 11.97 -15.11
N LEU A 817 19.39 12.33 -16.16
CA LEU A 817 17.94 12.55 -16.11
C LEU A 817 17.18 11.31 -15.60
N LEU A 818 17.52 10.12 -16.08
CA LEU A 818 16.91 8.86 -15.62
C LEU A 818 17.20 8.60 -14.12
N MET A 819 18.44 8.84 -13.69
CA MET A 819 18.86 8.64 -12.30
C MET A 819 18.23 9.67 -11.34
N GLN A 820 18.21 10.93 -11.74
CA GLN A 820 17.61 12.03 -10.98
C GLN A 820 16.08 11.87 -10.89
N ASP A 821 15.42 11.52 -11.99
CA ASP A 821 13.96 11.29 -11.99
C ASP A 821 13.59 10.07 -11.16
N THR A 822 14.39 8.99 -11.19
CA THR A 822 14.22 7.86 -10.27
C THR A 822 14.34 8.29 -8.81
N ARG A 823 15.41 9.01 -8.45
CA ARG A 823 15.58 9.54 -7.09
C ARG A 823 14.37 10.35 -6.66
N LYS A 824 13.90 11.25 -7.53
CA LYS A 824 12.72 12.08 -7.29
C LYS A 824 11.47 11.23 -7.05
N ARG A 825 11.18 10.25 -7.91
CA ARG A 825 10.04 9.32 -7.73
C ARG A 825 10.12 8.56 -6.41
N LEU A 826 11.31 8.16 -5.97
CA LEU A 826 11.50 7.46 -4.70
C LEU A 826 11.26 8.38 -3.50
N LEU A 827 11.76 9.62 -3.55
CA LEU A 827 11.44 10.63 -2.53
C LEU A 827 9.93 10.91 -2.46
N GLU A 828 9.26 11.00 -3.63
CA GLU A 828 7.80 11.16 -3.74
C GLU A 828 7.03 9.95 -3.18
N ARG A 829 7.59 8.74 -3.26
CA ARG A 829 7.05 7.52 -2.64
C ARG A 829 7.27 7.46 -1.12
N GLY A 830 7.98 8.42 -0.53
CA GLY A 830 8.15 8.55 0.91
C GLY A 830 9.49 8.04 1.46
N TYR A 831 10.35 7.46 0.62
CA TYR A 831 11.72 7.12 1.01
C TYR A 831 12.49 8.41 1.36
N LYS A 832 13.26 8.36 2.43
CA LYS A 832 14.00 9.49 3.01
C LYS A 832 15.45 9.52 2.56
N LYS A 833 16.07 8.36 2.33
CA LYS A 833 17.49 8.25 1.97
C LYS A 833 17.69 7.29 0.80
N PRO A 834 17.08 7.56 -0.38
CA PRO A 834 17.35 6.77 -1.56
C PRO A 834 18.82 6.89 -1.95
N VAL A 835 19.48 5.76 -2.20
CA VAL A 835 20.88 5.72 -2.61
C VAL A 835 20.99 5.16 -4.03
N LEU A 836 21.67 5.92 -4.89
CA LEU A 836 22.02 5.49 -6.24
C LEU A 836 23.21 4.54 -6.16
N LEU A 837 23.08 3.34 -6.72
CA LEU A 837 24.21 2.49 -7.08
C LEU A 837 24.55 2.77 -8.55
N LEU A 838 25.52 3.68 -8.79
CA LEU A 838 26.07 3.93 -10.12
C LEU A 838 27.10 2.84 -10.40
N HIS A 839 26.76 1.92 -11.31
CA HIS A 839 27.40 0.62 -11.35
C HIS A 839 28.03 0.29 -12.71
N PRO A 840 29.10 0.98 -13.12
CA PRO A 840 29.78 0.69 -14.38
C PRO A 840 30.26 -0.76 -14.46
N LEU A 841 30.03 -1.39 -15.62
CA LEU A 841 30.59 -2.70 -15.93
C LEU A 841 32.09 -2.56 -16.19
N GLY A 842 32.89 -3.45 -15.61
CA GLY A 842 34.36 -3.44 -15.68
C GLY A 842 35.00 -4.76 -16.09
N GLY A 843 34.21 -5.77 -16.48
CA GLY A 843 34.72 -6.93 -17.21
C GLY A 843 35.09 -6.57 -18.66
N TRP A 844 35.27 -7.58 -19.50
CA TRP A 844 35.54 -7.40 -20.93
C TRP A 844 34.45 -6.56 -21.61
N THR A 845 34.85 -5.64 -22.48
CA THR A 845 34.02 -4.85 -23.38
C THR A 845 34.64 -4.88 -24.78
N LYS A 846 33.85 -4.66 -25.83
CA LYS A 846 34.34 -4.60 -27.22
C LYS A 846 35.31 -3.42 -27.42
N GLU A 847 36.14 -3.51 -28.45
CA GLU A 847 37.29 -2.61 -28.67
C GLU A 847 36.94 -1.14 -28.86
N ASP A 848 35.76 -0.83 -29.40
CA ASP A 848 35.32 0.55 -29.67
C ASP A 848 34.55 1.20 -28.49
N ASP A 849 34.33 0.47 -27.39
CA ASP A 849 33.79 1.06 -26.15
C ASP A 849 34.88 1.83 -25.40
N VAL A 850 34.49 2.89 -24.69
CA VAL A 850 35.42 3.69 -23.87
C VAL A 850 36.01 2.80 -22.75
N PRO A 851 37.35 2.74 -22.60
CA PRO A 851 37.97 1.90 -21.59
C PRO A 851 37.53 2.25 -20.16
N LEU A 852 37.56 1.26 -19.26
CA LEU A 852 37.02 1.38 -17.90
C LEU A 852 37.67 2.50 -17.09
N ASP A 853 38.99 2.64 -17.13
CA ASP A 853 39.73 3.67 -16.40
C ASP A 853 39.31 5.09 -16.82
N TRP A 854 39.09 5.30 -18.11
CA TRP A 854 38.57 6.57 -18.64
C TRP A 854 37.11 6.81 -18.25
N ARG A 855 36.27 5.77 -18.26
CA ARG A 855 34.89 5.88 -17.77
C ARG A 855 34.84 6.24 -16.28
N MET A 856 35.67 5.60 -15.46
CA MET A 856 35.74 5.91 -14.02
C MET A 856 36.16 7.36 -13.77
N LYS A 857 37.18 7.86 -14.49
CA LYS A 857 37.56 9.29 -14.45
C LYS A 857 36.41 10.21 -14.88
N GLN A 858 35.70 9.85 -15.94
CA GLN A 858 34.57 10.63 -16.44
C GLN A 858 33.39 10.63 -15.45
N HIS A 859 33.11 9.49 -14.79
CA HIS A 859 32.06 9.40 -13.78
C HIS A 859 32.42 10.19 -12.52
N ALA A 860 33.69 10.21 -12.12
CA ALA A 860 34.19 11.07 -11.05
C ALA A 860 33.95 12.55 -11.39
N ALA A 861 34.30 12.98 -12.61
CA ALA A 861 34.03 14.35 -13.06
C ALA A 861 32.53 14.72 -13.03
N VAL A 862 31.63 13.79 -13.41
CA VAL A 862 30.17 14.00 -13.33
C VAL A 862 29.69 14.21 -11.89
N LEU A 863 30.30 13.54 -10.92
CA LEU A 863 30.01 13.71 -9.50
C LEU A 863 30.62 15.01 -8.94
N GLU A 864 31.83 15.34 -9.36
CA GLU A 864 32.51 16.60 -9.00
C GLU A 864 31.74 17.83 -9.52
N ASP A 865 31.17 17.74 -10.72
CA ASP A 865 30.30 18.77 -11.31
C ASP A 865 28.92 18.86 -10.65
N GLY A 866 28.59 17.97 -9.71
CA GLY A 866 27.31 17.96 -9.00
C GLY A 866 26.11 17.55 -9.86
N VAL A 867 26.34 16.98 -11.05
CA VAL A 867 25.27 16.44 -11.90
C VAL A 867 24.60 15.25 -11.19
N LEU A 868 25.38 14.45 -10.48
CA LEU A 868 24.89 13.46 -9.54
C LEU A 868 25.41 13.82 -8.14
N ASP A 869 24.58 13.62 -7.12
CA ASP A 869 24.94 13.94 -5.74
C ASP A 869 25.89 12.85 -5.17
N PRO A 870 27.14 13.19 -4.82
CA PRO A 870 28.11 12.22 -4.31
C PRO A 870 27.74 11.68 -2.92
N THR A 871 26.96 12.41 -2.12
CA THR A 871 26.57 11.98 -0.76
C THR A 871 25.52 10.88 -0.78
N SER A 872 24.80 10.75 -1.88
CA SER A 872 23.73 9.77 -2.07
C SER A 872 23.97 8.83 -3.26
N THR A 873 25.22 8.75 -3.70
CA THR A 873 25.66 7.87 -4.79
C THR A 873 26.83 6.99 -4.34
N ILE A 874 26.70 5.68 -4.49
CA ILE A 874 27.81 4.74 -4.42
C ILE A 874 28.25 4.41 -5.85
N VAL A 875 29.52 4.65 -6.13
CA VAL A 875 30.17 4.18 -7.36
C VAL A 875 30.89 2.86 -7.07
N ALA A 876 30.55 1.82 -7.82
CA ALA A 876 31.20 0.51 -7.75
C ALA A 876 31.33 -0.10 -9.14
N ILE A 877 32.30 -0.98 -9.35
CA ILE A 877 32.56 -1.65 -10.62
C ILE A 877 31.96 -3.05 -10.57
N PHE A 878 31.07 -3.35 -11.53
CA PHE A 878 30.51 -4.69 -11.71
C PHE A 878 31.50 -5.55 -12.52
N PRO A 879 31.99 -6.68 -12.00
CA PRO A 879 33.13 -7.39 -12.61
C PRO A 879 32.77 -8.23 -13.85
N SER A 880 31.49 -8.39 -14.18
CA SER A 880 31.05 -9.26 -15.26
C SER A 880 31.51 -8.79 -16.64
N PRO A 881 31.90 -9.71 -17.53
CA PRO A 881 32.04 -9.42 -18.96
C PRO A 881 30.73 -8.96 -19.60
N MET A 882 30.82 -7.99 -20.52
CA MET A 882 29.68 -7.53 -21.33
C MET A 882 29.49 -8.46 -22.53
N MET A 883 28.30 -9.04 -22.68
CA MET A 883 27.99 -9.97 -23.77
C MET A 883 27.34 -9.30 -24.97
N TYR A 884 26.78 -8.10 -24.81
CA TYR A 884 25.95 -7.41 -25.81
C TYR A 884 24.74 -8.24 -26.27
N ALA A 885 24.12 -8.98 -25.35
CA ALA A 885 23.01 -9.91 -25.64
C ALA A 885 21.61 -9.32 -25.33
N GLY A 886 21.50 -7.99 -25.28
CA GLY A 886 20.21 -7.29 -25.25
C GLY A 886 19.24 -7.77 -24.15
N PRO A 887 18.00 -8.16 -24.51
CA PRO A 887 16.99 -8.62 -23.55
C PRO A 887 17.38 -9.87 -22.73
N THR A 888 18.27 -10.73 -23.23
CA THR A 888 18.79 -11.87 -22.47
C THR A 888 19.74 -11.39 -21.38
N GLU A 889 20.67 -10.51 -21.72
CA GLU A 889 21.70 -10.04 -20.78
C GLU A 889 21.18 -9.01 -19.76
N VAL A 890 20.19 -8.20 -20.12
CA VAL A 890 19.67 -7.20 -19.17
C VAL A 890 19.01 -7.85 -17.95
N GLN A 891 18.48 -9.07 -18.08
CA GLN A 891 18.01 -9.88 -16.95
C GLN A 891 19.16 -10.21 -15.99
N TRP A 892 20.30 -10.67 -16.50
CA TRP A 892 21.53 -10.87 -15.73
C TRP A 892 22.01 -9.61 -15.03
N HIS A 893 22.04 -8.47 -15.75
CA HIS A 893 22.42 -7.18 -15.15
C HIS A 893 21.48 -6.77 -14.01
N CYS A 894 20.19 -7.07 -14.12
CA CYS A 894 19.20 -6.80 -13.08
C CYS A 894 19.35 -7.76 -11.88
N ARG A 895 19.38 -9.08 -12.12
CA ARG A 895 19.54 -10.11 -11.09
C ARG A 895 20.79 -9.89 -10.25
N ALA A 896 21.93 -9.59 -10.88
CA ALA A 896 23.17 -9.31 -10.15
C ALA A 896 23.03 -8.13 -9.16
N ARG A 897 22.24 -7.11 -9.51
CA ARG A 897 22.01 -5.92 -8.68
C ARG A 897 20.98 -6.19 -7.59
N MET A 898 19.98 -7.02 -7.88
CA MET A 898 19.05 -7.54 -6.88
C MET A 898 19.81 -8.33 -5.79
N ILE A 899 20.73 -9.23 -6.19
CA ILE A 899 21.62 -9.95 -5.27
C ILE A 899 22.48 -8.99 -4.42
N ALA A 900 22.98 -7.91 -5.01
CA ALA A 900 23.72 -6.88 -4.29
C ALA A 900 22.85 -6.00 -3.37
N GLY A 901 21.52 -6.18 -3.34
CA GLY A 901 20.61 -5.45 -2.44
C GLY A 901 19.91 -4.25 -3.06
N SER A 902 19.87 -4.14 -4.40
CA SER A 902 19.09 -3.10 -5.07
C SER A 902 17.60 -3.42 -5.04
N ASN A 903 16.78 -2.47 -4.57
CA ASN A 903 15.32 -2.60 -4.55
C ASN A 903 14.68 -2.14 -5.86
N PHE A 904 15.35 -1.26 -6.60
CA PHE A 904 14.88 -0.74 -7.87
C PHE A 904 15.95 -0.88 -8.96
N TYR A 905 15.54 -1.16 -10.20
CA TYR A 905 16.45 -1.26 -11.33
C TYR A 905 16.01 -0.35 -12.47
N ILE A 906 16.86 0.61 -12.85
CA ILE A 906 16.58 1.53 -13.95
C ILE A 906 16.88 0.83 -15.27
N VAL A 907 15.93 0.87 -16.20
CA VAL A 907 16.12 0.36 -17.58
C VAL A 907 15.68 1.40 -18.61
N GLY A 908 16.56 1.69 -19.56
CA GLY A 908 16.32 2.59 -20.69
C GLY A 908 15.99 1.85 -22.00
N ARG A 909 16.17 2.56 -23.12
CA ARG A 909 16.07 2.00 -24.48
C ARG A 909 17.27 1.10 -24.79
N ASP A 910 17.01 -0.01 -25.48
CA ASP A 910 18.00 -0.95 -26.02
C ASP A 910 19.10 -1.35 -25.01
N PRO A 911 18.71 -1.77 -23.78
CA PRO A 911 19.69 -2.10 -22.77
C PRO A 911 20.48 -3.32 -23.20
N ALA A 912 21.80 -3.27 -23.01
CA ALA A 912 22.74 -4.29 -23.46
C ALA A 912 22.73 -4.59 -24.98
N GLY A 913 22.09 -3.75 -25.80
CA GLY A 913 22.12 -3.88 -27.25
C GLY A 913 23.37 -3.28 -27.89
N MET A 914 23.55 -3.64 -29.17
CA MET A 914 24.50 -3.04 -30.10
C MET A 914 23.95 -3.17 -31.53
N PRO A 915 24.46 -2.39 -32.50
CA PRO A 915 24.12 -2.61 -33.91
C PRO A 915 24.59 -4.00 -34.38
N HIS A 916 23.78 -4.66 -35.21
CA HIS A 916 24.15 -5.89 -35.88
C HIS A 916 25.42 -5.65 -36.74
N PRO A 917 26.49 -6.46 -36.57
CA PRO A 917 27.78 -6.19 -37.20
C PRO A 917 27.74 -6.07 -38.72
N GLU A 918 26.84 -6.79 -39.38
CA GLU A 918 26.69 -6.80 -40.84
C GLU A 918 25.68 -5.78 -41.37
N THR A 919 24.43 -5.78 -40.89
CA THR A 919 23.37 -4.88 -41.40
C THR A 919 23.45 -3.46 -40.86
N LYS A 920 24.16 -3.26 -39.73
CA LYS A 920 24.26 -1.97 -38.99
C LYS A 920 22.96 -1.48 -38.36
N GLU A 921 21.87 -2.22 -38.45
CA GLU A 921 20.62 -1.96 -37.71
C GLU A 921 20.76 -2.39 -36.24
N ASP A 922 19.91 -1.89 -35.34
CA ASP A 922 19.89 -2.35 -33.94
C ASP A 922 19.64 -3.87 -33.88
N LEU A 923 20.50 -4.62 -33.17
CA LEU A 923 20.39 -6.09 -33.10
C LEU A 923 19.10 -6.56 -32.41
N TYR A 924 18.55 -5.72 -31.53
CA TYR A 924 17.34 -6.00 -30.77
C TYR A 924 16.33 -4.86 -30.95
N ASP A 925 15.04 -5.20 -30.82
CA ASP A 925 14.04 -4.15 -30.70
C ASP A 925 14.32 -3.34 -29.41
N PRO A 926 14.41 -2.01 -29.52
CA PRO A 926 14.84 -1.16 -28.41
C PRO A 926 13.91 -1.17 -27.18
N THR A 927 12.70 -1.69 -27.31
CA THR A 927 11.71 -1.80 -26.23
C THR A 927 11.74 -3.16 -25.54
N HIS A 928 12.36 -4.18 -26.15
CA HIS A 928 12.30 -5.55 -25.64
C HIS A 928 12.96 -5.71 -24.27
N GLY A 929 14.09 -5.04 -24.02
CA GLY A 929 14.77 -5.17 -22.73
C GLY A 929 13.89 -4.78 -21.53
N GLY A 930 13.20 -3.63 -21.62
CA GLY A 930 12.27 -3.18 -20.57
C GLY A 930 11.04 -4.08 -20.44
N LYS A 931 10.47 -4.55 -21.56
CA LYS A 931 9.32 -5.47 -21.55
C LYS A 931 9.67 -6.83 -20.94
N VAL A 932 10.77 -7.44 -21.38
CA VAL A 932 11.23 -8.75 -20.90
C VAL A 932 11.54 -8.69 -19.41
N LEU A 933 12.24 -7.66 -18.94
CA LEU A 933 12.50 -7.48 -17.51
C LEU A 933 11.22 -7.42 -16.67
N SER A 934 10.18 -6.74 -17.14
CA SER A 934 8.92 -6.60 -16.39
C SER A 934 8.12 -7.90 -16.26
N MET A 935 8.46 -8.93 -17.03
CA MET A 935 7.79 -10.23 -17.03
C MET A 935 8.72 -11.41 -16.70
N ALA A 936 10.00 -11.14 -16.40
CA ALA A 936 10.99 -12.19 -16.18
C ALA A 936 10.74 -12.90 -14.83
N PRO A 937 10.70 -14.24 -14.80
CA PRO A 937 10.54 -15.00 -13.57
C PRO A 937 11.78 -14.85 -12.68
N GLY A 938 11.60 -14.94 -11.36
CA GLY A 938 12.70 -14.96 -10.38
C GLY A 938 13.34 -13.60 -10.05
N LEU A 939 12.74 -12.49 -10.49
CA LEU A 939 13.12 -11.11 -10.13
C LEU A 939 12.14 -10.51 -9.10
N THR A 940 11.89 -11.23 -8.00
CA THR A 940 10.80 -10.94 -7.05
C THR A 940 11.09 -9.81 -6.07
N SER A 941 12.36 -9.51 -5.78
CA SER A 941 12.79 -8.53 -4.77
C SER A 941 13.28 -7.19 -5.36
N VAL A 942 13.07 -6.97 -6.67
CA VAL A 942 13.44 -5.73 -7.38
C VAL A 942 12.27 -5.19 -8.23
N GLU A 943 11.97 -3.90 -8.11
CA GLU A 943 11.02 -3.20 -8.98
C GLU A 943 11.73 -2.58 -10.18
N ILE A 944 11.21 -2.84 -11.38
CA ILE A 944 11.77 -2.29 -12.62
C ILE A 944 11.22 -0.88 -12.86
N ILE A 945 12.12 0.09 -13.09
CA ILE A 945 11.77 1.47 -13.48
C ILE A 945 12.12 1.69 -14.95
N PRO A 946 11.15 1.50 -15.86
CA PRO A 946 11.39 1.73 -17.29
C PRO A 946 11.35 3.22 -17.62
N PHE A 947 12.21 3.61 -18.55
CA PHE A 947 12.24 4.95 -19.11
C PHE A 947 12.14 4.94 -20.63
N ARG A 948 11.51 5.99 -21.15
CA ARG A 948 11.55 6.33 -22.57
C ARG A 948 12.91 6.94 -22.93
N VAL A 949 13.17 7.09 -24.22
CA VAL A 949 14.40 7.71 -24.73
C VAL A 949 14.55 9.13 -24.17
N ALA A 950 15.71 9.44 -23.63
CA ALA A 950 16.12 10.81 -23.32
C ALA A 950 17.02 11.32 -24.45
N ALA A 951 16.71 12.50 -24.98
CA ALA A 951 17.46 13.14 -26.06
C ALA A 951 17.63 14.64 -25.79
N TYR A 952 18.59 15.29 -26.47
CA TYR A 952 18.80 16.72 -26.31
C TYR A 952 17.68 17.50 -27.00
N ASN A 953 16.89 18.21 -26.21
CA ASN A 953 15.82 19.07 -26.70
C ASN A 953 16.40 20.46 -27.02
N LYS A 954 16.53 20.78 -28.32
CA LYS A 954 17.11 22.05 -28.79
C LYS A 954 16.34 23.29 -28.30
N VAL A 955 15.03 23.16 -28.07
CA VAL A 955 14.17 24.25 -27.58
C VAL A 955 14.44 24.50 -26.10
N LYS A 956 14.45 23.44 -25.29
CA LYS A 956 14.72 23.54 -23.83
C LYS A 956 16.20 23.72 -23.49
N LYS A 957 17.10 23.51 -24.47
CA LYS A 957 18.55 23.50 -24.29
C LYS A 957 19.01 22.56 -23.16
N ALA A 958 18.32 21.44 -23.01
CA ALA A 958 18.56 20.45 -21.98
C ALA A 958 18.18 19.04 -22.47
N MET A 959 18.64 18.00 -21.77
CA MET A 959 18.16 16.64 -22.00
C MET A 959 16.71 16.51 -21.52
N ASP A 960 15.88 15.87 -22.32
CA ASP A 960 14.45 15.72 -22.05
C ASP A 960 13.95 14.35 -22.56
N PHE A 961 12.82 13.89 -22.05
CA PHE A 961 12.20 12.67 -22.56
C PHE A 961 11.57 12.94 -23.93
N TYR A 962 11.88 12.09 -24.90
CA TYR A 962 11.34 12.19 -26.24
C TYR A 962 9.82 11.91 -26.23
N ASN A 963 9.02 12.91 -26.53
CA ASN A 963 7.60 12.76 -26.89
C ASN A 963 7.51 12.65 -28.41
N LYS A 964 6.75 11.67 -28.90
CA LYS A 964 6.49 11.48 -30.34
C LYS A 964 5.48 12.49 -30.90
N ASP A 965 4.82 13.25 -30.04
CA ASP A 965 3.78 14.22 -30.35
C ASP A 965 4.35 15.58 -30.77
#